data_AF-A0AA88Y092-F1
#
_entry.id   AF-A0AA88Y092-F1
#
_cell.length_a   1.000
_cell.length_b   1.000
_cell.length_c   1.000
_cell.angle_alpha   90.00
_cell.angle_beta   90.00
_cell.angle_gamma   90.00
#
_symmetry.space_group_name_H-M   'P 1'
#
loop_
_entity.id
_entity.type
_entity.pdbx_description
1 polymer ?
#
loop_
_entity_poly.entity_id
_entity_poly.type
_entity_poly.pdbx_seq_one_letter_code
_entity_poly.pdbx_strand_id
1 'polypeptide(L)'
;MGDGYEDDEQFDSVYANDEITDLIGLNVRDQLKQSGLSLIELLKRDKESCEGKDSDIAWYHHKIPRESAESLLKEGLRSLQGHSDGLFLIRDSTSSEKDFVVSVTHDAKVYHFQIKEVFDGHYKIDEGPTTQGLEKIVNYYQNGANGLITRLTKHCKGSAPPDRARVTGPTNILHKTVLQGTTCLHDAAKYGRTEIAKLLIEHEADVHIKDRAGFTPLHRACASNYPEVIEVLIKHGNADPQTRAPKTGWVALHEAAMHGYPDCIKKLLHFHAPMMPRADDNQTPLDLAKRYNRLDCIDFLQFPDRRDVRSKRSNWYHSGLDRKGANAVLENFRKEEGLFLVRKSTRNQNFNVLSLCHKKAVFNFEIKVMEYQDQLVHYIDDGPFFQSLEHLIDHYSRYADGLSAKLRASVNPGNDRIEIEEDYYNIASNVDNAHRKSAGPPPVPSNRPVLPPRPPEPEEDEDFYAAVDNDQSNAKPPPLPPSHPPKVAPSVKKQESHPPAPSLGERQTSFEEFKKISNKDIKLGGELGQGEFGAVKKAVYTIKRGFAKHTIDVAVKTFHEDGALAGALASIMEEARLMQRLDHVCIVKLYGICEQPFMLVEEFISKGSMLDNLIDHRKNIKVNPTLYLWAAQIASGMCYLEEQKIVHRDLAARNILVQNMDQVKISDFGLSRAYMEEKNYYQASKGGRWPIKWYAPECVNYGKFTHKTDVWSFGVTLYEMFSWGEQPYGDKKGIEVMQFIESGKRLSRPEDCPDTCYEMMLKCWAKEPEKRPTFGDLFEHFCADKEYASVKDISKLKTKRKR
;
A
#
# COMPACT_ATOMS: atom_id res chain seq x y z
N MET A 1 7.28 -42.86 17.47
CA MET A 1 7.58 -43.06 16.04
C MET A 1 7.16 -41.75 15.38
N GLY A 2 8.01 -40.74 15.23
CA GLY A 2 9.41 -40.78 14.84
C GLY A 2 9.48 -40.70 13.33
N ASP A 3 9.29 -39.49 12.77
CA ASP A 3 9.72 -39.14 11.42
C ASP A 3 10.44 -37.80 11.51
N GLY A 4 11.74 -37.86 11.24
CA GLY A 4 12.71 -36.79 11.42
C GLY A 4 12.58 -35.70 10.37
N TYR A 5 12.53 -34.47 10.85
CA TYR A 5 13.22 -33.38 10.18
C TYR A 5 14.65 -33.46 10.69
N GLU A 6 15.54 -34.09 9.92
CA GLU A 6 16.97 -34.07 10.21
C GLU A 6 17.45 -32.63 10.21
N ASP A 7 17.92 -32.21 11.38
CA ASP A 7 18.77 -31.06 11.59
C ASP A 7 20.04 -31.20 10.75
N ASP A 8 20.09 -30.49 9.61
CA ASP A 8 21.37 -30.09 9.01
C ASP A 8 21.71 -28.67 9.50
N GLU A 9 22.00 -28.56 10.80
CA GLU A 9 22.94 -27.54 11.27
C GLU A 9 24.34 -27.96 10.80
N GLN A 10 24.99 -27.07 10.06
CA GLN A 10 26.40 -26.67 10.20
C GLN A 10 27.02 -26.36 8.82
N PHE A 11 26.92 -25.09 8.41
CA PHE A 11 27.93 -24.48 7.54
C PHE A 11 28.36 -23.16 8.16
N ASP A 12 29.64 -23.11 8.47
CA ASP A 12 30.28 -22.16 9.36
C ASP A 12 30.19 -20.70 8.93
N SER A 13 30.06 -19.87 9.97
CA SER A 13 30.33 -18.45 9.98
C SER A 13 31.80 -18.19 9.64
N VAL A 14 32.10 -17.75 8.42
CA VAL A 14 33.23 -16.89 8.04
C VAL A 14 32.82 -16.32 6.66
N TYR A 15 32.72 -15.03 6.36
CA TYR A 15 33.76 -14.02 6.25
C TYR A 15 33.11 -12.63 6.12
N ALA A 16 33.73 -11.64 6.77
CA ALA A 16 33.44 -10.23 6.56
C ALA A 16 34.14 -9.74 5.27
N ASN A 17 33.45 -8.88 4.51
CA ASN A 17 33.89 -8.14 3.30
C ASN A 17 33.78 -8.88 1.95
N ASP A 18 32.55 -8.96 1.39
CA ASP A 18 32.18 -8.96 -0.07
C ASP A 18 30.81 -9.66 -0.30
N GLU A 19 29.72 -9.09 0.23
CA GLU A 19 28.43 -9.79 0.45
C GLU A 19 27.65 -10.30 -0.80
N ILE A 20 28.03 -9.93 -2.03
CA ILE A 20 27.26 -10.24 -3.24
C ILE A 20 27.87 -11.42 -4.03
N THR A 21 29.19 -11.54 -4.05
CA THR A 21 29.91 -12.57 -4.82
C THR A 21 29.77 -13.96 -4.22
N ASP A 22 29.51 -14.06 -2.91
CA ASP A 22 29.36 -15.34 -2.24
C ASP A 22 27.98 -15.98 -2.40
N LEU A 23 26.98 -15.21 -2.85
CA LEU A 23 25.62 -15.71 -3.10
C LEU A 23 25.38 -16.16 -4.56
N ILE A 24 26.32 -15.90 -5.46
CA ILE A 24 26.26 -16.26 -6.87
C ILE A 24 27.07 -17.54 -7.13
N GLY A 25 26.54 -18.41 -8.01
CA GLY A 25 27.17 -19.68 -8.39
C GLY A 25 28.55 -19.52 -9.06
N LEU A 26 29.36 -20.59 -9.02
CA LEU A 26 30.77 -20.61 -9.46
C LEU A 26 30.99 -19.99 -10.85
N ASN A 27 30.12 -20.27 -11.82
CA ASN A 27 30.22 -19.71 -13.18
C ASN A 27 30.14 -18.16 -13.21
N VAL A 28 29.29 -17.56 -12.38
CA VAL A 28 29.14 -16.09 -12.35
C VAL A 28 30.30 -15.48 -11.56
N ARG A 29 30.80 -16.15 -10.52
CA ARG A 29 32.04 -15.74 -9.84
C ARG A 29 33.22 -15.73 -10.80
N ASP A 30 33.37 -16.75 -11.62
CA ASP A 30 34.45 -16.84 -12.61
C ASP A 30 34.30 -15.79 -13.71
N GLN A 31 33.07 -15.49 -14.16
CA GLN A 31 32.80 -14.40 -15.09
C GLN A 31 33.09 -13.02 -14.49
N LEU A 32 32.74 -12.76 -13.24
CA LEU A 32 33.08 -11.51 -12.55
C LEU A 32 34.59 -11.38 -12.35
N LYS A 33 35.27 -12.46 -11.95
CA LYS A 33 36.74 -12.50 -11.82
C LYS A 33 37.45 -12.25 -13.16
N GLN A 34 36.96 -12.82 -14.25
CA GLN A 34 37.54 -12.65 -15.59
C GLN A 34 37.23 -11.27 -16.19
N SER A 35 36.06 -10.70 -15.91
CA SER A 35 35.64 -9.41 -16.47
C SER A 35 36.08 -8.21 -15.64
N GLY A 36 36.39 -8.38 -14.35
CA GLY A 36 36.72 -7.29 -13.44
C GLY A 36 35.55 -6.35 -13.14
N LEU A 37 34.31 -6.74 -13.50
CA LEU A 37 33.10 -5.94 -13.31
C LEU A 37 32.41 -6.30 -11.98
N SER A 38 31.66 -5.36 -11.41
CA SER A 38 30.69 -5.66 -10.35
C SER A 38 29.49 -6.45 -10.89
N LEU A 39 28.75 -7.15 -10.03
CA LEU A 39 27.53 -7.88 -10.45
C LEU A 39 26.53 -6.92 -11.12
N ILE A 40 26.39 -5.70 -10.62
CA ILE A 40 25.49 -4.68 -11.19
C ILE A 40 25.94 -4.28 -12.59
N GLU A 41 27.24 -4.07 -12.81
CA GLU A 41 27.78 -3.74 -14.13
C GLU A 41 27.67 -4.92 -15.12
N LEU A 42 27.84 -6.14 -14.63
CA LEU A 42 27.67 -7.35 -15.43
C LEU A 42 26.19 -7.52 -15.87
N LEU A 43 25.24 -7.29 -14.96
CA LEU A 43 23.80 -7.35 -15.26
C LEU A 43 23.35 -6.24 -16.22
N LYS A 44 23.86 -5.02 -16.03
CA LYS A 44 23.60 -3.89 -16.95
C LYS A 44 24.15 -4.19 -18.35
N ARG A 45 25.37 -4.70 -18.44
CA ARG A 45 26.00 -5.08 -19.71
C ARG A 45 25.24 -6.20 -20.42
N ASP A 46 24.74 -7.20 -19.68
CA ASP A 46 23.95 -8.29 -20.28
C ASP A 46 22.60 -7.77 -20.81
N LYS A 47 21.94 -6.88 -20.07
CA LYS A 47 20.73 -6.17 -20.52
C LYS A 47 20.97 -5.37 -21.80
N GLU A 48 22.04 -4.57 -21.84
CA GLU A 48 22.43 -3.77 -23.02
C GLU A 48 22.83 -4.64 -24.23
N SER A 49 23.44 -5.80 -24.02
CA SER A 49 23.85 -6.73 -25.10
C SER A 49 22.67 -7.44 -25.79
N CYS A 50 21.47 -7.37 -25.21
CA CYS A 50 20.25 -8.01 -25.70
C CYS A 50 19.32 -7.05 -26.47
N GLU A 51 19.47 -5.73 -26.34
CA GLU A 51 18.68 -4.76 -27.09
C GLU A 51 18.99 -4.84 -28.60
N GLY A 52 18.03 -5.32 -29.38
CA GLY A 52 18.09 -5.35 -30.86
C GLY A 52 18.36 -6.71 -31.52
N LYS A 53 18.50 -7.81 -30.77
CA LYS A 53 18.73 -9.18 -31.32
C LYS A 53 17.49 -10.08 -31.40
N ASP A 54 16.34 -9.62 -30.90
CA ASP A 54 15.11 -10.43 -30.81
C ASP A 54 14.52 -10.83 -32.18
N SER A 55 14.83 -10.11 -33.26
CA SER A 55 14.36 -10.45 -34.61
C SER A 55 14.89 -11.78 -35.12
N ASP A 56 16.11 -12.13 -34.75
CA ASP A 56 16.83 -13.31 -35.27
C ASP A 56 16.43 -14.59 -34.51
N ILE A 57 15.81 -14.43 -33.34
CA ILE A 57 15.32 -15.52 -32.49
C ILE A 57 13.79 -15.54 -32.37
N ALA A 58 13.09 -14.83 -33.26
CA ALA A 58 11.64 -14.72 -33.30
C ALA A 58 10.95 -15.98 -33.88
N TRP A 59 11.25 -17.15 -33.31
CA TRP A 59 10.76 -18.46 -33.75
C TRP A 59 9.80 -19.13 -32.76
N TYR A 60 9.48 -18.48 -31.63
CA TYR A 60 8.63 -19.01 -30.57
C TYR A 60 7.16 -18.57 -30.74
N HIS A 61 6.21 -19.49 -30.49
CA HIS A 61 4.78 -19.29 -30.76
C HIS A 61 3.88 -19.59 -29.55
N HIS A 62 4.42 -19.54 -28.33
CA HIS A 62 3.66 -19.75 -27.08
C HIS A 62 2.96 -21.12 -27.02
N LYS A 63 1.96 -21.26 -26.15
CA LYS A 63 1.17 -22.48 -25.99
C LYS A 63 0.08 -22.61 -27.06
N ILE A 64 0.46 -23.13 -28.23
CA ILE A 64 -0.46 -23.46 -29.32
C ILE A 64 -0.68 -24.98 -29.47
N PRO A 65 -1.91 -25.41 -29.83
CA PRO A 65 -2.20 -26.81 -30.19
C PRO A 65 -1.38 -27.31 -31.38
N ARG A 66 -1.25 -28.64 -31.48
CA ARG A 66 -0.54 -29.30 -32.58
C ARG A 66 -1.09 -28.89 -33.95
N GLU A 67 -2.41 -28.81 -34.08
CA GLU A 67 -3.12 -28.48 -35.31
C GLU A 67 -2.87 -27.03 -35.75
N SER A 68 -2.79 -26.11 -34.78
CA SER A 68 -2.46 -24.70 -35.03
C SER A 68 -1.03 -24.55 -35.52
N ALA A 69 -0.08 -25.27 -34.92
CA ALA A 69 1.32 -25.29 -35.36
C ALA A 69 1.47 -25.83 -36.80
N GLU A 70 0.74 -26.91 -37.12
CA GLU A 70 0.71 -27.46 -38.48
C GLU A 70 0.11 -26.49 -39.50
N SER A 71 -0.93 -25.73 -39.11
CA SER A 71 -1.56 -24.73 -39.97
C SER A 71 -0.60 -23.59 -40.30
N LEU A 72 0.13 -23.07 -39.29
CA LEU A 72 1.13 -22.01 -39.46
C LEU A 72 2.29 -22.45 -40.37
N LEU A 73 2.81 -23.67 -40.19
CA LEU A 73 3.88 -24.21 -41.04
C LEU A 73 3.41 -24.43 -42.48
N LYS A 74 2.18 -24.91 -42.68
CA LYS A 74 1.59 -25.07 -44.02
C LYS A 74 1.36 -23.72 -44.72
N GLU A 75 0.94 -22.69 -43.98
CA GLU A 75 0.84 -21.32 -44.50
C GLU A 75 2.22 -20.76 -44.88
N GLY A 76 3.23 -20.96 -44.03
CA GLY A 76 4.62 -20.60 -44.33
C GLY A 76 5.16 -21.29 -45.58
N LEU A 77 4.89 -22.59 -45.75
CA LEU A 77 5.28 -23.34 -46.96
C LEU A 77 4.62 -22.80 -48.24
N ARG A 78 3.36 -22.36 -48.17
CA ARG A 78 2.66 -21.71 -49.30
C ARG A 78 3.33 -20.39 -49.70
N SER A 79 3.77 -19.61 -48.72
CA SER A 79 4.51 -18.37 -48.95
C SER A 79 5.89 -18.61 -49.58
N LEU A 80 6.50 -19.77 -49.31
CA LEU A 80 7.84 -20.16 -49.78
C LEU A 80 7.85 -21.02 -51.06
N GLN A 81 6.74 -21.06 -51.83
CA GLN A 81 6.62 -21.85 -53.07
C GLN A 81 6.91 -23.36 -52.90
N GLY A 82 6.55 -23.93 -51.75
CA GLY A 82 6.47 -25.39 -51.55
C GLY A 82 7.78 -26.14 -51.33
N HIS A 83 8.95 -25.48 -51.34
CA HIS A 83 10.24 -26.13 -51.15
C HIS A 83 11.05 -25.49 -50.02
N SER A 84 10.72 -25.83 -48.77
CA SER A 84 11.60 -25.51 -47.65
C SER A 84 11.53 -26.60 -46.58
N ASP A 85 12.26 -27.69 -46.82
CA ASP A 85 12.61 -28.61 -45.75
C ASP A 85 13.36 -27.86 -44.65
N GLY A 86 13.02 -28.18 -43.41
CA GLY A 86 13.59 -27.53 -42.24
C GLY A 86 12.91 -26.23 -41.82
N LEU A 87 11.78 -25.81 -42.43
CA LEU A 87 10.99 -24.71 -41.89
C LEU A 87 10.45 -25.12 -40.52
N PHE A 88 10.68 -24.31 -39.50
CA PHE A 88 10.36 -24.69 -38.12
C PHE A 88 9.73 -23.58 -37.29
N LEU A 89 9.14 -23.99 -36.17
CA LEU A 89 8.76 -23.13 -35.05
C LEU A 89 8.89 -23.91 -33.75
N ILE A 90 8.98 -23.20 -32.63
CA ILE A 90 8.96 -23.80 -31.29
C ILE A 90 7.76 -23.28 -30.51
N ARG A 91 7.13 -24.16 -29.74
CA ARG A 91 5.93 -23.89 -28.93
C ARG A 91 6.01 -24.60 -27.58
N ASP A 92 5.18 -24.19 -26.63
CA ASP A 92 5.10 -24.89 -25.35
C ASP A 92 4.52 -26.30 -25.55
N SER A 93 4.96 -27.23 -24.71
CA SER A 93 4.31 -28.53 -24.63
C SER A 93 2.92 -28.38 -24.02
N THR A 94 1.94 -29.08 -24.61
CA THR A 94 0.58 -29.15 -24.07
C THR A 94 0.46 -30.14 -22.92
N SER A 95 1.43 -31.05 -22.76
CA SER A 95 1.45 -32.09 -21.74
C SER A 95 2.35 -31.78 -20.53
N SER A 96 3.25 -30.80 -20.64
CA SER A 96 4.18 -30.41 -19.57
C SER A 96 4.46 -28.91 -19.67
N GLU A 97 4.34 -28.18 -18.55
CA GLU A 97 4.56 -26.72 -18.53
C GLU A 97 6.03 -26.31 -18.66
N LYS A 98 6.95 -27.26 -18.44
CA LYS A 98 8.40 -27.04 -18.49
C LYS A 98 8.98 -27.33 -19.87
N ASP A 99 8.39 -28.28 -20.59
CA ASP A 99 8.86 -28.75 -21.88
C ASP A 99 8.41 -27.88 -23.06
N PHE A 100 9.16 -27.98 -24.15
CA PHE A 100 8.83 -27.36 -25.42
C PHE A 100 8.65 -28.41 -26.51
N VAL A 101 8.15 -27.99 -27.66
CA VAL A 101 8.05 -28.83 -28.87
C VAL A 101 8.60 -28.04 -30.04
N VAL A 102 9.56 -28.64 -30.77
CA VAL A 102 9.95 -28.14 -32.09
C VAL A 102 9.08 -28.82 -33.15
N SER A 103 8.41 -28.00 -33.95
CA SER A 103 7.61 -28.43 -35.10
C SER A 103 8.38 -28.06 -36.37
N VAL A 104 8.70 -29.04 -37.21
CA VAL A 104 9.56 -28.87 -38.40
C VAL A 104 8.95 -29.54 -39.64
N THR A 105 9.12 -28.93 -40.82
CA THR A 105 8.64 -29.48 -42.09
C THR A 105 9.69 -30.34 -42.79
N HIS A 106 9.28 -31.49 -43.31
CA HIS A 106 10.08 -32.29 -44.25
C HIS A 106 9.14 -33.01 -45.21
N ASP A 107 9.42 -32.95 -46.52
CA ASP A 107 8.60 -33.58 -47.55
C ASP A 107 7.10 -33.20 -47.47
N ALA A 108 6.85 -31.88 -47.37
CA ALA A 108 5.53 -31.26 -47.21
C ALA A 108 4.68 -31.74 -46.00
N LYS A 109 5.27 -32.53 -45.08
CA LYS A 109 4.68 -32.98 -43.82
C LYS A 109 5.30 -32.25 -42.64
N VAL A 110 4.57 -32.19 -41.54
CA VAL A 110 5.03 -31.58 -40.29
C VAL A 110 5.33 -32.66 -39.26
N TYR A 111 6.53 -32.61 -38.69
CA TYR A 111 6.99 -33.49 -37.63
C TYR A 111 7.15 -32.69 -36.35
N HIS A 112 6.91 -33.33 -35.20
CA HIS A 112 6.95 -32.70 -33.88
C HIS A 112 7.88 -33.50 -32.99
N PHE A 113 8.88 -32.83 -32.42
CA PHE A 113 9.85 -33.45 -31.51
C PHE A 113 9.77 -32.76 -30.14
N GLN A 114 9.74 -33.57 -29.08
CA GLN A 114 9.65 -33.04 -27.72
C GLN A 114 11.03 -32.57 -27.26
N ILE A 115 11.09 -31.32 -26.83
CA ILE A 115 12.24 -30.73 -26.15
C ILE A 115 11.97 -30.87 -24.66
N LYS A 116 12.66 -31.81 -24.01
CA LYS A 116 12.54 -32.06 -22.57
C LYS A 116 13.49 -31.18 -21.81
N GLU A 117 12.98 -30.50 -20.79
CA GLU A 117 13.82 -29.86 -19.79
C GLU A 117 14.41 -30.95 -18.89
N VAL A 118 15.73 -31.09 -18.90
CA VAL A 118 16.43 -32.07 -18.06
C VAL A 118 16.58 -31.51 -16.64
N PHE A 119 17.02 -30.26 -16.56
CA PHE A 119 17.13 -29.47 -15.34
C PHE A 119 17.30 -27.99 -15.69
N ASP A 120 16.58 -27.11 -14.99
CA ASP A 120 16.74 -25.63 -14.93
C ASP A 120 17.38 -24.99 -16.19
N GLY A 121 16.60 -24.86 -17.27
CA GLY A 121 17.01 -24.20 -18.51
C GLY A 121 17.95 -25.01 -19.41
N HIS A 122 18.22 -26.27 -19.07
CA HIS A 122 18.93 -27.22 -19.92
C HIS A 122 17.93 -28.15 -20.61
N TYR A 123 18.04 -28.18 -21.92
CA TYR A 123 17.07 -28.85 -22.77
C TYR A 123 17.77 -29.92 -23.60
N LYS A 124 17.02 -30.97 -23.93
CA LYS A 124 17.43 -31.99 -24.89
C LYS A 124 16.25 -32.45 -25.73
N ILE A 125 16.55 -32.92 -26.94
CA ILE A 125 15.60 -33.64 -27.79
C ILE A 125 16.04 -35.10 -27.82
N ASP A 126 15.17 -36.01 -27.40
CA ASP A 126 15.41 -37.46 -27.34
C ASP A 126 16.75 -37.82 -26.67
N GLU A 127 17.63 -38.57 -27.36
CA GLU A 127 18.99 -38.93 -26.91
C GLU A 127 20.07 -37.93 -27.37
N GLY A 128 19.67 -36.76 -27.84
CA GLY A 128 20.57 -35.68 -28.26
C GLY A 128 21.33 -35.02 -27.10
N PRO A 129 22.31 -34.15 -27.41
CA PRO A 129 23.10 -33.46 -26.40
C PRO A 129 22.22 -32.56 -25.55
N THR A 130 22.52 -32.51 -24.26
CA THR A 130 21.88 -31.55 -23.35
C THR A 130 22.54 -30.19 -23.55
N THR A 131 21.77 -29.19 -23.96
CA THR A 131 22.26 -27.84 -24.21
C THR A 131 21.54 -26.82 -23.34
N GLN A 132 22.27 -25.80 -22.90
CA GLN A 132 21.74 -24.70 -22.13
C GLN A 132 21.00 -23.71 -23.04
N GLY A 133 19.71 -23.46 -22.80
CA GLY A 133 18.87 -22.58 -23.61
C GLY A 133 18.47 -23.17 -24.97
N LEU A 134 17.33 -22.71 -25.48
CA LEU A 134 16.75 -23.19 -26.73
C LEU A 134 17.50 -22.68 -27.96
N GLU A 135 18.18 -21.53 -27.89
CA GLU A 135 18.98 -21.00 -29.00
C GLU A 135 20.17 -21.90 -29.29
N LYS A 136 20.77 -22.54 -28.28
CA LYS A 136 21.82 -23.56 -28.50
C LYS A 136 21.25 -24.83 -29.12
N ILE A 137 20.04 -25.25 -28.74
CA ILE A 137 19.33 -26.35 -29.44
C ILE A 137 19.14 -25.98 -30.91
N VAL A 138 18.55 -24.81 -31.18
CA VAL A 138 18.24 -24.37 -32.54
C VAL A 138 19.53 -24.28 -33.37
N ASN A 139 20.58 -23.63 -32.86
CA ASN A 139 21.87 -23.52 -33.53
C ASN A 139 22.49 -24.91 -33.80
N TYR A 140 22.45 -25.82 -32.82
CA TYR A 140 22.95 -27.19 -33.00
C TYR A 140 22.22 -27.93 -34.14
N TYR A 141 20.89 -27.85 -34.20
CA TYR A 141 20.08 -28.50 -35.23
C TYR A 141 19.98 -27.73 -36.55
N GLN A 142 20.43 -26.47 -36.60
CA GLN A 142 20.67 -25.74 -37.85
C GLN A 142 21.99 -26.17 -38.52
N ASN A 143 23.01 -26.50 -37.72
CA ASN A 143 24.32 -26.96 -38.21
C ASN A 143 24.32 -28.43 -38.68
N GLY A 144 23.30 -29.22 -38.32
CA GLY A 144 23.13 -30.60 -38.78
C GLY A 144 21.82 -31.21 -38.29
N ALA A 145 21.30 -32.22 -39.01
CA ALA A 145 20.04 -32.87 -38.62
C ALA A 145 20.16 -33.62 -37.28
N ASN A 146 21.32 -34.22 -36.99
CA ASN A 146 21.71 -34.73 -35.67
C ASN A 146 20.64 -35.56 -34.91
N GLY A 147 19.86 -36.37 -35.64
CA GLY A 147 18.77 -37.19 -35.10
C GLY A 147 17.35 -36.67 -35.38
N LEU A 148 17.19 -35.43 -35.83
CA LEU A 148 15.94 -34.92 -36.42
C LEU A 148 15.77 -35.41 -37.86
N ILE A 149 14.52 -35.36 -38.34
CA ILE A 149 14.15 -35.74 -39.71
C ILE A 149 14.86 -34.89 -40.79
N THR A 150 15.16 -33.63 -40.48
CA THR A 150 15.94 -32.73 -41.34
C THR A 150 16.59 -31.64 -40.48
N ARG A 151 17.59 -30.94 -41.01
CA ARG A 151 18.18 -29.78 -40.32
C ARG A 151 17.19 -28.62 -40.28
N LEU A 152 17.25 -27.81 -39.24
CA LEU A 152 16.47 -26.58 -39.15
C LEU A 152 17.04 -25.56 -40.14
N THR A 153 16.17 -24.86 -40.87
CA THR A 153 16.58 -23.87 -41.89
C THR A 153 16.03 -22.49 -41.57
N LYS A 154 14.82 -22.18 -42.04
CA LYS A 154 14.11 -20.92 -41.76
C LYS A 154 13.08 -21.15 -40.66
N HIS A 155 12.65 -20.09 -39.99
CA HIS A 155 11.58 -20.19 -38.99
C HIS A 155 10.34 -19.40 -39.38
N CYS A 156 9.19 -19.83 -38.89
CA CYS A 156 7.97 -19.02 -38.93
C CYS A 156 8.11 -17.85 -37.97
N LYS A 157 7.79 -16.64 -38.44
CA LYS A 157 7.86 -15.41 -37.64
C LYS A 157 6.92 -15.51 -36.44
N GLY A 158 7.48 -15.44 -35.24
CA GLY A 158 6.78 -15.46 -33.96
C GLY A 158 7.34 -14.40 -33.02
N SER A 159 7.38 -14.71 -31.74
CA SER A 159 8.06 -13.94 -30.70
C SER A 159 9.40 -14.59 -30.35
N ALA A 160 10.22 -13.88 -29.58
CA ALA A 160 11.44 -14.45 -29.03
C ALA A 160 11.09 -15.42 -27.87
N PRO A 161 11.92 -16.46 -27.61
CA PRO A 161 11.65 -17.46 -26.56
C PRO A 161 11.51 -16.83 -25.17
N PRO A 162 10.84 -17.51 -24.22
CA PRO A 162 10.72 -17.02 -22.85
C PRO A 162 12.10 -16.99 -22.20
N ASP A 163 12.32 -16.02 -21.31
CA ASP A 163 13.63 -15.73 -20.73
C ASP A 163 14.26 -16.91 -19.98
N ARG A 164 13.43 -17.72 -19.31
CA ARG A 164 13.85 -18.99 -18.66
C ARG A 164 14.53 -19.98 -19.62
N ALA A 165 14.26 -19.85 -20.91
CA ALA A 165 14.68 -20.78 -21.95
C ALA A 165 15.77 -20.18 -22.86
N ARG A 166 16.29 -18.98 -22.55
CA ARG A 166 17.29 -18.28 -23.36
C ARG A 166 18.74 -18.69 -23.06
N VAL A 167 19.67 -18.43 -23.99
CA VAL A 167 21.13 -18.55 -23.82
C VAL A 167 21.76 -17.24 -23.33
N THR A 168 21.18 -16.11 -23.74
CA THR A 168 21.53 -14.73 -23.37
C THR A 168 20.26 -13.93 -23.13
N GLY A 169 20.23 -13.07 -22.12
CA GLY A 169 19.05 -12.31 -21.73
C GLY A 169 19.25 -11.64 -20.37
N PRO A 170 18.55 -10.53 -20.07
CA PRO A 170 18.72 -9.76 -18.81
C PRO A 170 18.57 -10.60 -17.53
N THR A 171 17.89 -11.74 -17.64
CA THR A 171 17.58 -12.70 -16.58
C THR A 171 18.60 -13.84 -16.44
N ASN A 172 19.52 -14.00 -17.40
CA ASN A 172 20.13 -15.30 -17.63
C ASN A 172 21.38 -15.55 -16.79
N ILE A 173 22.10 -14.52 -16.36
CA ILE A 173 23.17 -14.67 -15.35
C ILE A 173 22.58 -14.96 -13.96
N LEU A 174 21.38 -14.44 -13.68
CA LEU A 174 20.70 -14.54 -12.38
C LEU A 174 19.89 -15.83 -12.19
N HIS A 175 19.39 -16.41 -13.29
CA HIS A 175 18.81 -17.75 -13.30
C HIS A 175 19.86 -18.87 -13.19
N LYS A 176 21.11 -18.63 -13.61
CA LYS A 176 22.18 -19.64 -13.76
C LYS A 176 22.97 -19.97 -12.50
N THR A 177 22.77 -19.25 -11.40
CA THR A 177 23.54 -19.40 -10.15
C THR A 177 22.94 -20.48 -9.26
N VAL A 178 22.97 -21.72 -9.75
CA VAL A 178 22.37 -22.87 -9.07
C VAL A 178 23.43 -23.65 -8.32
N LEU A 179 23.45 -23.57 -6.99
CA LEU A 179 23.92 -24.68 -6.17
C LEU A 179 22.70 -25.56 -5.90
N GLN A 180 22.73 -26.82 -6.35
CA GLN A 180 21.74 -27.83 -5.94
C GLN A 180 20.24 -27.48 -6.19
N GLY A 181 19.92 -26.78 -7.28
CA GLY A 181 18.54 -26.46 -7.70
C GLY A 181 17.86 -25.33 -6.93
N THR A 182 18.60 -24.49 -6.19
CA THR A 182 18.14 -23.19 -5.66
C THR A 182 18.63 -22.06 -6.57
N THR A 183 17.80 -21.04 -6.81
CA THR A 183 18.22 -19.84 -7.56
C THR A 183 18.79 -18.76 -6.64
N CYS A 184 19.53 -17.80 -7.18
CA CYS A 184 19.95 -16.61 -6.43
C CYS A 184 18.80 -15.92 -5.67
N LEU A 185 17.58 -15.95 -6.24
CA LEU A 185 16.41 -15.37 -5.61
C LEU A 185 15.92 -16.20 -4.41
N HIS A 186 16.05 -17.53 -4.46
CA HIS A 186 15.80 -18.38 -3.29
C HIS A 186 16.79 -18.08 -2.17
N ASP A 187 18.08 -17.93 -2.50
CA ASP A 187 19.11 -17.63 -1.49
C ASP A 187 18.93 -16.24 -0.91
N ALA A 188 18.63 -15.23 -1.76
CA ALA A 188 18.31 -13.89 -1.29
C ALA A 188 17.09 -13.89 -0.36
N ALA A 189 16.07 -14.70 -0.66
CA ALA A 189 14.91 -14.89 0.20
C ALA A 189 15.21 -15.66 1.49
N LYS A 190 16.03 -16.71 1.43
CA LYS A 190 16.43 -17.54 2.57
C LYS A 190 17.35 -16.79 3.54
N TYR A 191 18.17 -15.85 3.05
CA TYR A 191 19.14 -15.11 3.86
C TYR A 191 18.76 -13.63 4.07
N GLY A 192 17.53 -13.23 3.74
CA GLY A 192 17.02 -11.89 4.05
C GLY A 192 17.69 -10.75 3.27
N ARG A 193 18.24 -11.03 2.09
CA ARG A 193 18.97 -10.04 1.28
C ARG A 193 18.00 -9.23 0.42
N THR A 194 17.26 -8.32 1.04
CA THR A 194 16.20 -7.51 0.42
C THR A 194 16.66 -6.74 -0.82
N GLU A 195 17.80 -6.05 -0.75
CA GLU A 195 18.32 -5.28 -1.89
C GLU A 195 18.74 -6.18 -3.06
N ILE A 196 19.29 -7.36 -2.76
CA ILE A 196 19.61 -8.36 -3.78
C ILE A 196 18.32 -8.90 -4.39
N ALA A 197 17.35 -9.30 -3.59
CA ALA A 197 16.06 -9.78 -4.09
C ALA A 197 15.37 -8.74 -4.99
N LYS A 198 15.43 -7.45 -4.61
CA LYS A 198 14.88 -6.35 -5.41
C LYS A 198 15.61 -6.19 -6.72
N LEU A 199 16.95 -6.16 -6.70
CA LEU A 199 17.78 -6.07 -7.90
C LEU A 199 17.51 -7.25 -8.86
N LEU A 200 17.37 -8.47 -8.32
CA LEU A 200 17.06 -9.66 -9.11
C LEU A 200 15.71 -9.51 -9.83
N ILE A 201 14.69 -9.02 -9.13
CA ILE A 201 13.35 -8.79 -9.69
C ILE A 201 13.36 -7.65 -10.73
N GLU A 202 14.10 -6.57 -10.49
CA GLU A 202 14.29 -5.47 -11.46
C GLU A 202 14.96 -5.95 -12.76
N HIS A 203 15.70 -7.06 -12.69
CA HIS A 203 16.28 -7.75 -13.83
C HIS A 203 15.47 -9.00 -14.23
N GLU A 204 14.16 -8.96 -13.98
CA GLU A 204 13.16 -9.93 -14.48
C GLU A 204 13.36 -11.37 -13.97
N ALA A 205 13.99 -11.56 -12.80
CA ALA A 205 14.08 -12.87 -12.18
C ALA A 205 12.68 -13.45 -11.90
N ASP A 206 12.47 -14.72 -12.27
CA ASP A 206 11.19 -15.40 -12.04
C ASP A 206 10.98 -15.66 -10.55
N VAL A 207 9.95 -15.04 -9.98
CA VAL A 207 9.59 -15.18 -8.56
C VAL A 207 8.77 -16.43 -8.27
N HIS A 208 8.27 -17.12 -9.30
CA HIS A 208 7.44 -18.33 -9.17
C HIS A 208 8.24 -19.63 -9.35
N ILE A 209 9.55 -19.51 -9.61
CA ILE A 209 10.42 -20.66 -9.73
C ILE A 209 10.41 -21.50 -8.46
N LYS A 210 10.41 -22.83 -8.61
CA LYS A 210 10.39 -23.79 -7.51
C LYS A 210 11.75 -24.47 -7.40
N ASP A 211 12.31 -24.52 -6.20
CA ASP A 211 13.50 -25.30 -5.91
C ASP A 211 13.25 -26.82 -5.93
N ARG A 212 14.28 -27.63 -5.62
CA ARG A 212 14.16 -29.10 -5.61
C ARG A 212 13.14 -29.66 -4.62
N ALA A 213 12.85 -28.92 -3.54
CA ALA A 213 11.82 -29.29 -2.58
C ALA A 213 10.43 -28.81 -3.03
N GLY A 214 10.35 -28.05 -4.12
CA GLY A 214 9.12 -27.50 -4.68
C GLY A 214 8.72 -26.16 -4.05
N PHE A 215 9.61 -25.54 -3.27
CA PHE A 215 9.36 -24.25 -2.63
C PHE A 215 9.73 -23.10 -3.56
N THR A 216 8.94 -22.02 -3.52
CA THR A 216 9.28 -20.76 -4.21
C THR A 216 10.15 -19.86 -3.32
N PRO A 217 10.78 -18.79 -3.85
CA PRO A 217 11.44 -17.79 -3.03
C PRO A 217 10.53 -17.23 -1.92
N LEU A 218 9.23 -17.06 -2.20
CA LEU A 218 8.26 -16.60 -1.20
C LEU A 218 8.11 -17.58 -0.02
N HIS A 219 8.14 -18.89 -0.28
CA HIS A 219 8.15 -19.89 0.79
C HIS A 219 9.43 -19.79 1.63
N ARG A 220 10.60 -19.64 0.98
CA ARG A 220 11.88 -19.52 1.69
C ARG A 220 11.96 -18.26 2.56
N ALA A 221 11.44 -17.13 2.08
CA ALA A 221 11.32 -15.90 2.86
C ALA A 221 10.42 -16.09 4.10
N CYS A 222 9.30 -16.80 3.95
CA CYS A 222 8.39 -17.10 5.06
C CYS A 222 8.98 -18.10 6.06
N ALA A 223 9.63 -19.16 5.59
CA ALA A 223 10.28 -20.16 6.45
C ALA A 223 11.51 -19.63 7.19
N SER A 224 12.09 -18.52 6.72
CA SER A 224 13.31 -17.92 7.29
C SER A 224 13.07 -16.57 7.99
N ASN A 225 11.80 -16.15 8.15
CA ASN A 225 11.38 -14.94 8.83
C ASN A 225 11.92 -13.61 8.24
N TYR A 226 11.75 -13.39 6.93
CA TYR A 226 12.12 -12.13 6.27
C TYR A 226 10.92 -11.40 5.62
N PRO A 227 10.11 -10.67 6.41
CA PRO A 227 8.95 -9.92 5.92
C PRO A 227 9.26 -8.87 4.85
N GLU A 228 10.45 -8.27 4.88
CA GLU A 228 10.88 -7.26 3.90
C GLU A 228 11.10 -7.90 2.52
N VAL A 229 11.62 -9.12 2.47
CA VAL A 229 11.77 -9.86 1.22
C VAL A 229 10.40 -10.32 0.69
N ILE A 230 9.46 -10.70 1.58
CA ILE A 230 8.06 -10.98 1.19
C ILE A 230 7.44 -9.77 0.48
N GLU A 231 7.63 -8.57 1.04
CA GLU A 231 7.17 -7.33 0.42
C GLU A 231 7.77 -7.13 -0.96
N VAL A 232 9.09 -7.31 -1.10
CA VAL A 232 9.76 -7.17 -2.39
C VAL A 232 9.23 -8.18 -3.41
N LEU A 233 9.13 -9.46 -3.03
CA LEU A 233 8.65 -10.53 -3.91
C LEU A 233 7.21 -10.30 -4.39
N ILE A 234 6.30 -9.85 -3.52
CA ILE A 234 4.90 -9.65 -3.89
C ILE A 234 4.69 -8.31 -4.60
N LYS A 235 5.23 -7.22 -4.06
CA LYS A 235 4.99 -5.85 -4.58
C LYS A 235 5.73 -5.57 -5.87
N HIS A 236 6.99 -5.99 -5.98
CA HIS A 236 7.81 -5.74 -7.16
C HIS A 236 7.81 -6.93 -8.13
N GLY A 237 7.71 -8.15 -7.60
CA GLY A 237 7.78 -9.37 -8.41
C GLY A 237 6.44 -10.00 -8.76
N ASN A 238 5.34 -9.55 -8.16
CA ASN A 238 4.00 -10.13 -8.34
C ASN A 238 3.94 -11.63 -7.95
N ALA A 239 4.72 -12.03 -6.94
CA ALA A 239 4.74 -13.41 -6.44
C ALA A 239 3.35 -13.85 -5.94
N ASP A 240 2.97 -15.08 -6.28
CA ASP A 240 1.65 -15.64 -5.93
C ASP A 240 1.68 -16.29 -4.54
N PRO A 241 1.00 -15.71 -3.53
CA PRO A 241 0.96 -16.25 -2.17
C PRO A 241 0.15 -17.54 -2.04
N GLN A 242 -0.55 -17.99 -3.09
CA GLN A 242 -1.28 -19.26 -3.14
C GLN A 242 -0.53 -20.37 -3.89
N THR A 243 0.73 -20.15 -4.27
CA THR A 243 1.54 -21.24 -4.83
C THR A 243 1.68 -22.37 -3.80
N ARG A 244 1.33 -23.60 -4.20
CA ARG A 244 1.36 -24.79 -3.33
C ARG A 244 2.65 -25.60 -3.50
N ALA A 245 3.22 -26.02 -2.37
CA ALA A 245 4.30 -26.98 -2.30
C ALA A 245 3.75 -28.39 -2.64
N PRO A 246 4.50 -29.21 -3.41
CA PRO A 246 3.97 -30.44 -4.02
C PRO A 246 3.74 -31.61 -3.04
N LYS A 247 4.37 -31.61 -1.86
CA LYS A 247 4.28 -32.73 -0.90
C LYS A 247 3.19 -32.56 0.14
N THR A 248 2.83 -31.32 0.45
CA THR A 248 1.97 -30.98 1.60
C THR A 248 0.80 -30.09 1.20
N GLY A 249 0.80 -29.53 -0.01
CA GLY A 249 -0.13 -28.51 -0.43
C GLY A 249 0.06 -27.18 0.30
N TRP A 250 1.15 -27.02 1.06
CA TRP A 250 1.39 -25.81 1.84
C TRP A 250 1.66 -24.62 0.95
N VAL A 251 1.04 -23.50 1.32
CA VAL A 251 1.36 -22.18 0.78
C VAL A 251 2.28 -21.43 1.75
N ALA A 252 2.87 -20.33 1.31
CA ALA A 252 3.81 -19.53 2.11
C ALA A 252 3.28 -19.12 3.52
N LEU A 253 1.96 -18.93 3.68
CA LEU A 253 1.36 -18.62 4.98
C LEU A 253 1.40 -19.79 5.98
N HIS A 254 1.38 -21.05 5.51
CA HIS A 254 1.57 -22.23 6.35
C HIS A 254 3.00 -22.29 6.90
N GLU A 255 3.99 -21.97 6.06
CA GLU A 255 5.41 -21.92 6.48
C GLU A 255 5.61 -20.93 7.62
N ALA A 256 5.09 -19.71 7.47
CA ALA A 256 5.17 -18.68 8.49
C ALA A 256 4.46 -19.10 9.80
N ALA A 257 3.30 -19.75 9.70
CA ALA A 257 2.54 -20.19 10.86
C ALA A 257 3.18 -21.38 11.59
N MET A 258 3.74 -22.35 10.85
CA MET A 258 4.45 -23.50 11.44
C MET A 258 5.67 -23.05 12.24
N HIS A 259 6.45 -22.12 11.70
CA HIS A 259 7.68 -21.64 12.34
C HIS A 259 7.45 -20.56 13.41
N GLY A 260 6.26 -19.97 13.46
CA GLY A 260 5.90 -18.98 14.49
C GLY A 260 6.30 -17.55 14.14
N TYR A 261 6.17 -17.17 12.87
CA TYR A 261 6.55 -15.86 12.35
C TYR A 261 5.33 -14.98 12.04
N PRO A 262 4.75 -14.29 13.04
CA PRO A 262 3.53 -13.50 12.88
C PRO A 262 3.70 -12.31 11.94
N ASP A 263 4.91 -11.76 11.80
CA ASP A 263 5.17 -10.61 10.92
C ASP A 263 5.14 -11.01 9.44
N CYS A 264 5.61 -12.21 9.10
CA CYS A 264 5.42 -12.81 7.78
C CYS A 264 3.93 -13.04 7.47
N ILE A 265 3.17 -13.58 8.43
CA ILE A 265 1.71 -13.75 8.30
C ILE A 265 1.04 -12.40 8.02
N LYS A 266 1.31 -11.38 8.85
CA LYS A 266 0.75 -10.04 8.68
C LYS A 266 1.09 -9.45 7.32
N LYS A 267 2.33 -9.63 6.84
CA LYS A 267 2.76 -9.13 5.53
C LYS A 267 2.02 -9.83 4.40
N LEU A 268 1.87 -11.15 4.45
CA LEU A 268 1.08 -11.89 3.46
C LEU A 268 -0.39 -11.46 3.44
N LEU A 269 -1.01 -11.29 4.62
CA LEU A 269 -2.39 -10.81 4.71
C LEU A 269 -2.57 -9.36 4.25
N HIS A 270 -1.55 -8.52 4.48
CA HIS A 270 -1.51 -7.14 3.97
C HIS A 270 -1.56 -7.12 2.44
N PHE A 271 -0.90 -8.08 1.78
CA PHE A 271 -1.01 -8.29 0.33
C PHE A 271 -2.17 -9.22 -0.07
N HIS A 272 -3.24 -9.22 0.71
CA HIS A 272 -4.50 -9.91 0.41
C HIS A 272 -4.39 -11.43 0.23
N ALA A 273 -3.36 -12.10 0.76
CA ALA A 273 -3.37 -13.56 0.82
C ALA A 273 -4.57 -14.05 1.67
N PRO A 274 -5.25 -15.15 1.32
CA PRO A 274 -6.32 -15.68 2.14
C PRO A 274 -5.79 -16.09 3.52
N MET A 275 -6.61 -15.89 4.54
CA MET A 275 -6.22 -16.14 5.94
C MET A 275 -6.30 -17.63 6.32
N MET A 276 -7.22 -18.37 5.70
CA MET A 276 -7.42 -19.81 5.91
C MET A 276 -7.21 -20.60 4.61
N PRO A 277 -6.02 -20.53 3.98
CA PRO A 277 -5.68 -21.45 2.90
C PRO A 277 -5.66 -22.87 3.46
N ARG A 278 -5.92 -23.86 2.61
CA ARG A 278 -5.97 -25.27 3.01
C ARG A 278 -4.77 -26.01 2.48
N ALA A 279 -4.09 -26.77 3.31
CA ALA A 279 -3.15 -27.80 2.90
C ALA A 279 -3.88 -29.02 2.31
N ASP A 280 -3.14 -30.01 1.78
CA ASP A 280 -3.72 -31.23 1.20
C ASP A 280 -4.50 -32.07 2.24
N ASP A 281 -4.12 -31.96 3.51
CA ASP A 281 -4.81 -32.57 4.66
C ASP A 281 -5.91 -31.66 5.26
N ASN A 282 -6.31 -30.62 4.53
CA ASN A 282 -7.26 -29.56 4.93
C ASN A 282 -6.82 -28.72 6.14
N GLN A 283 -5.58 -28.84 6.62
CA GLN A 283 -5.11 -28.00 7.70
C GLN A 283 -4.98 -26.55 7.25
N THR A 284 -5.34 -25.64 8.16
CA THR A 284 -5.11 -24.21 7.98
C THR A 284 -3.82 -23.78 8.69
N PRO A 285 -3.31 -22.57 8.42
CA PRO A 285 -2.20 -22.01 9.15
C PRO A 285 -2.45 -21.92 10.67
N LEU A 286 -3.70 -21.72 11.10
CA LEU A 286 -4.05 -21.74 12.52
C LEU A 286 -3.90 -23.15 13.13
N ASP A 287 -4.24 -24.21 12.40
CA ASP A 287 -4.02 -25.59 12.85
C ASP A 287 -2.54 -25.88 13.06
N LEU A 288 -1.69 -25.44 12.13
CA LEU A 288 -0.24 -25.60 12.26
C LEU A 288 0.31 -24.79 13.42
N ALA A 289 -0.12 -23.53 13.58
CA ALA A 289 0.27 -22.70 14.72
C ALA A 289 -0.10 -23.35 16.06
N LYS A 290 -1.31 -23.93 16.17
CA LYS A 290 -1.76 -24.70 17.34
C LYS A 290 -0.93 -25.96 17.56
N ARG A 291 -0.73 -26.77 16.52
CA ARG A 291 0.04 -28.04 16.56
C ARG A 291 1.47 -27.82 17.05
N TYR A 292 2.12 -26.75 16.60
CA TYR A 292 3.50 -26.42 16.95
C TYR A 292 3.63 -25.38 18.07
N ASN A 293 2.53 -25.09 18.78
CA ASN A 293 2.49 -24.18 19.94
C ASN A 293 3.07 -22.78 19.66
N ARG A 294 2.74 -22.19 18.52
CA ARG A 294 3.20 -20.85 18.10
C ARG A 294 2.25 -19.77 18.61
N LEU A 295 2.36 -19.43 19.88
CA LEU A 295 1.41 -18.57 20.61
C LEU A 295 1.10 -17.24 19.91
N ASP A 296 2.11 -16.49 19.44
CA ASP A 296 1.86 -15.20 18.77
C ASP A 296 1.10 -15.37 17.43
N CYS A 297 1.32 -16.47 16.71
CA CYS A 297 0.57 -16.80 15.49
C CYS A 297 -0.86 -17.25 15.81
N ILE A 298 -1.06 -18.03 16.88
CA ILE A 298 -2.40 -18.43 17.36
C ILE A 298 -3.18 -17.18 17.75
N ASP A 299 -2.58 -16.32 18.56
CA ASP A 299 -3.21 -15.08 19.03
C ASP A 299 -3.67 -14.19 17.88
N PHE A 300 -2.92 -14.19 16.77
CA PHE A 300 -3.28 -13.44 15.59
C PHE A 300 -4.31 -14.15 14.70
N LEU A 301 -4.11 -15.44 14.42
CA LEU A 301 -4.91 -16.20 13.45
C LEU A 301 -6.25 -16.72 13.99
N GLN A 302 -6.43 -16.78 15.32
CA GLN A 302 -7.68 -17.28 15.92
C GLN A 302 -8.86 -16.32 15.76
N PHE A 303 -8.61 -15.07 15.42
CA PHE A 303 -9.66 -14.07 15.24
C PHE A 303 -10.20 -14.08 13.80
N PRO A 304 -11.48 -13.75 13.59
CA PRO A 304 -12.07 -13.61 12.26
C PRO A 304 -11.28 -12.63 11.39
N ASP A 305 -11.28 -12.85 10.08
CA ASP A 305 -10.69 -11.93 9.11
C ASP A 305 -11.44 -10.58 9.17
N ARG A 306 -10.75 -9.49 9.49
CA ARG A 306 -11.39 -8.16 9.61
C ARG A 306 -11.09 -7.25 8.43
N ARG A 307 -10.53 -7.79 7.34
CA ARG A 307 -10.18 -7.01 6.16
C ARG A 307 -11.46 -6.60 5.42
N ASP A 308 -11.45 -5.37 4.92
CA ASP A 308 -12.56 -4.83 4.13
C ASP A 308 -12.69 -5.61 2.82
N VAL A 309 -13.94 -5.94 2.48
CA VAL A 309 -14.33 -6.60 1.23
C VAL A 309 -14.76 -5.55 0.20
N ARG A 310 -14.36 -5.72 -1.06
CA ARG A 310 -14.66 -4.76 -2.15
C ARG A 310 -16.14 -4.58 -2.42
N SER A 311 -16.89 -5.69 -2.42
CA SER A 311 -18.31 -5.67 -2.72
C SER A 311 -19.13 -6.44 -1.72
N LYS A 312 -20.40 -6.04 -1.62
CA LYS A 312 -21.34 -6.62 -0.68
C LYS A 312 -22.25 -7.59 -1.41
N ARG A 313 -22.83 -8.53 -0.68
CA ARG A 313 -23.78 -9.51 -1.21
C ARG A 313 -24.91 -8.89 -2.04
N SER A 314 -25.38 -7.70 -1.68
CA SER A 314 -26.39 -6.95 -2.43
C SER A 314 -26.02 -6.64 -3.88
N ASN A 315 -24.73 -6.67 -4.23
CA ASN A 315 -24.22 -6.25 -5.53
C ASN A 315 -24.20 -7.39 -6.55
N TRP A 316 -24.28 -8.64 -6.09
CA TRP A 316 -24.06 -9.81 -6.94
C TRP A 316 -24.87 -11.05 -6.56
N TYR A 317 -25.63 -11.03 -5.47
CA TYR A 317 -26.36 -12.20 -4.99
C TYR A 317 -27.83 -12.21 -5.41
N HIS A 318 -28.21 -13.25 -6.15
CA HIS A 318 -29.54 -13.47 -6.70
C HIS A 318 -30.22 -14.65 -5.99
N SER A 319 -31.11 -14.37 -5.04
CA SER A 319 -31.77 -15.40 -4.24
C SER A 319 -32.78 -16.25 -5.03
N GLY A 320 -33.40 -15.69 -6.07
CA GLY A 320 -34.46 -16.34 -6.85
C GLY A 320 -34.03 -16.91 -8.21
N LEU A 321 -32.76 -16.79 -8.60
CA LEU A 321 -32.30 -17.27 -9.91
C LEU A 321 -31.92 -18.75 -9.87
N ASP A 322 -32.51 -19.53 -10.77
CA ASP A 322 -32.03 -20.87 -11.10
C ASP A 322 -30.89 -20.82 -12.13
N ARG A 323 -30.37 -21.98 -12.53
CA ARG A 323 -29.26 -22.06 -13.50
C ARG A 323 -29.63 -21.49 -14.87
N LYS A 324 -30.88 -21.67 -15.32
CA LYS A 324 -31.32 -21.20 -16.64
C LYS A 324 -31.48 -19.68 -16.63
N GLY A 325 -32.09 -19.13 -15.59
CA GLY A 325 -32.23 -17.70 -15.38
C GLY A 325 -30.87 -17.00 -15.28
N ALA A 326 -29.93 -17.56 -14.51
CA ALA A 326 -28.57 -17.01 -14.43
C ALA A 326 -27.86 -16.96 -15.78
N ASN A 327 -27.96 -18.03 -16.58
CA ASN A 327 -27.39 -18.06 -17.94
C ASN A 327 -28.04 -16.99 -18.84
N ALA A 328 -29.36 -16.82 -18.76
CA ALA A 328 -30.08 -15.82 -19.55
C ALA A 328 -29.65 -14.38 -19.18
N VAL A 329 -29.54 -14.09 -17.88
CA VAL A 329 -29.06 -12.80 -17.38
C VAL A 329 -27.64 -12.52 -17.90
N LEU A 330 -26.72 -13.48 -17.78
CA LEU A 330 -25.34 -13.31 -18.27
C LEU A 330 -25.26 -13.22 -19.81
N GLU A 331 -26.19 -13.84 -20.54
CA GLU A 331 -26.31 -13.70 -22.01
C GLU A 331 -26.68 -12.28 -22.42
N ASN A 332 -27.58 -11.61 -21.68
CA ASN A 332 -27.99 -10.23 -21.96
C ASN A 332 -26.80 -9.26 -21.97
N PHE A 333 -25.78 -9.55 -21.16
CA PHE A 333 -24.52 -8.80 -21.09
C PHE A 333 -23.42 -9.42 -21.96
N ARG A 334 -23.79 -10.17 -22.99
CA ARG A 334 -22.87 -10.76 -23.99
C ARG A 334 -21.81 -11.67 -23.38
N LYS A 335 -22.00 -12.19 -22.16
CA LYS A 335 -21.05 -13.02 -21.42
C LYS A 335 -19.64 -12.45 -21.47
N GLU A 336 -19.48 -11.22 -20.99
CA GLU A 336 -18.16 -10.60 -20.86
C GLU A 336 -17.23 -11.41 -19.95
N GLU A 337 -15.94 -11.32 -20.21
CA GLU A 337 -14.92 -12.09 -19.50
C GLU A 337 -14.88 -11.69 -18.02
N GLY A 338 -14.97 -12.65 -17.11
CA GLY A 338 -14.99 -12.38 -15.68
C GLY A 338 -16.32 -11.82 -15.14
N LEU A 339 -17.35 -11.70 -15.99
CA LEU A 339 -18.70 -11.34 -15.54
C LEU A 339 -19.28 -12.47 -14.69
N PHE A 340 -19.83 -12.15 -13.51
CA PHE A 340 -20.34 -13.16 -12.61
C PHE A 340 -21.61 -12.74 -11.85
N LEU A 341 -22.25 -13.73 -11.25
CA LEU A 341 -23.24 -13.56 -10.21
C LEU A 341 -23.22 -14.77 -9.27
N VAL A 342 -23.72 -14.59 -8.05
CA VAL A 342 -23.91 -15.69 -7.10
C VAL A 342 -25.40 -15.93 -6.92
N ARG A 343 -25.81 -17.19 -6.83
CA ARG A 343 -27.21 -17.56 -6.64
C ARG A 343 -27.35 -18.71 -5.65
N LYS A 344 -28.57 -18.91 -5.14
CA LYS A 344 -28.86 -20.07 -4.30
C LYS A 344 -28.83 -21.36 -5.14
N SER A 345 -28.28 -22.44 -4.61
CA SER A 345 -28.33 -23.73 -5.31
C SER A 345 -29.75 -24.30 -5.26
N THR A 346 -30.26 -24.73 -6.41
CA THR A 346 -31.54 -25.43 -6.53
C THR A 346 -31.43 -26.92 -6.21
N ARG A 347 -30.21 -27.47 -6.18
CA ARG A 347 -29.94 -28.89 -5.88
C ARG A 347 -29.75 -29.12 -4.38
N ASN A 348 -29.08 -28.20 -3.71
CA ASN A 348 -28.83 -28.26 -2.28
C ASN A 348 -29.05 -26.88 -1.66
N GLN A 349 -30.12 -26.73 -0.88
CA GLN A 349 -30.47 -25.45 -0.27
C GLN A 349 -29.44 -24.96 0.77
N ASN A 350 -28.45 -25.77 1.15
CA ASN A 350 -27.37 -25.32 2.01
C ASN A 350 -26.23 -24.65 1.23
N PHE A 351 -26.18 -24.80 -0.10
CA PHE A 351 -25.09 -24.29 -0.93
C PHE A 351 -25.49 -23.06 -1.74
N ASN A 352 -24.49 -22.30 -2.16
CA ASN A 352 -24.63 -21.25 -3.17
C ASN A 352 -23.89 -21.69 -4.44
N VAL A 353 -24.13 -21.01 -5.56
CA VAL A 353 -23.45 -21.27 -6.83
C VAL A 353 -22.92 -19.96 -7.38
N LEU A 354 -21.63 -19.93 -7.69
CA LEU A 354 -20.99 -18.88 -8.46
C LEU A 354 -21.13 -19.21 -9.94
N SER A 355 -21.84 -18.36 -10.69
CA SER A 355 -21.95 -18.46 -12.15
C SER A 355 -21.00 -17.43 -12.78
N LEU A 356 -19.98 -17.90 -13.49
CA LEU A 356 -18.86 -17.10 -14.03
C LEU A 356 -18.76 -17.24 -15.54
N CYS A 357 -18.66 -16.12 -16.25
CA CYS A 357 -18.37 -16.07 -17.67
C CYS A 357 -16.85 -16.14 -17.94
N HIS A 358 -16.45 -17.10 -18.77
CA HIS A 358 -15.10 -17.20 -19.31
C HIS A 358 -15.18 -17.74 -20.75
N LYS A 359 -14.49 -17.09 -21.69
CA LYS A 359 -14.48 -17.47 -23.12
C LYS A 359 -15.89 -17.68 -23.71
N LYS A 360 -16.82 -16.77 -23.39
CA LYS A 360 -18.24 -16.80 -23.82
C LYS A 360 -19.03 -18.03 -23.37
N ALA A 361 -18.53 -18.79 -22.41
CA ALA A 361 -19.24 -19.87 -21.72
C ALA A 361 -19.50 -19.50 -20.25
N VAL A 362 -20.57 -20.05 -19.66
CA VAL A 362 -20.88 -19.86 -18.24
C VAL A 362 -20.51 -21.12 -17.46
N PHE A 363 -19.51 -20.97 -16.59
CA PHE A 363 -19.07 -21.97 -15.63
C PHE A 363 -19.85 -21.80 -14.33
N ASN A 364 -20.14 -22.90 -13.64
CA ASN A 364 -20.93 -22.90 -12.42
C ASN A 364 -20.17 -23.65 -11.33
N PHE A 365 -19.77 -22.95 -10.27
CA PHE A 365 -18.98 -23.48 -9.16
C PHE A 365 -19.85 -23.54 -7.91
N GLU A 366 -19.90 -24.69 -7.24
CA GLU A 366 -20.64 -24.83 -5.99
C GLU A 366 -19.83 -24.23 -4.84
N ILE A 367 -20.43 -23.26 -4.16
CA ILE A 367 -19.91 -22.70 -2.91
C ILE A 367 -20.52 -23.50 -1.77
N LYS A 368 -19.70 -24.39 -1.21
CA LYS A 368 -20.05 -25.26 -0.09
C LYS A 368 -19.91 -24.50 1.23
N VAL A 369 -20.66 -24.94 2.24
CA VAL A 369 -20.61 -24.40 3.59
C VAL A 369 -20.43 -25.56 4.55
N MET A 370 -19.53 -25.40 5.51
CA MET A 370 -19.33 -26.37 6.59
C MET A 370 -18.93 -25.67 7.88
N GLU A 371 -19.02 -26.38 8.99
CA GLU A 371 -18.51 -25.91 10.27
C GLU A 371 -17.03 -26.28 10.40
N TYR A 372 -16.21 -25.33 10.81
CA TYR A 372 -14.78 -25.49 11.03
C TYR A 372 -14.35 -24.64 12.21
N GLN A 373 -13.86 -25.25 13.29
CA GLN A 373 -13.49 -24.55 14.54
C GLN A 373 -14.60 -23.61 15.06
N ASP A 374 -15.82 -24.14 15.23
CA ASP A 374 -17.01 -23.43 15.75
C ASP A 374 -17.49 -22.21 14.91
N GLN A 375 -17.04 -22.11 13.65
CA GLN A 375 -17.51 -21.10 12.69
C GLN A 375 -17.93 -21.74 11.37
N LEU A 376 -18.93 -21.14 10.72
CA LEU A 376 -19.32 -21.53 9.36
C LEU A 376 -18.35 -20.93 8.35
N VAL A 377 -17.77 -21.78 7.51
CA VAL A 377 -16.85 -21.39 6.44
C VAL A 377 -17.40 -21.77 5.07
N HIS A 378 -17.14 -20.91 4.09
CA HIS A 378 -17.48 -21.03 2.69
C HIS A 378 -16.24 -21.39 1.87
N TYR A 379 -16.39 -22.27 0.89
CA TYR A 379 -15.28 -22.63 0.00
C TYR A 379 -15.78 -23.17 -1.35
N ILE A 380 -14.91 -23.14 -2.35
CA ILE A 380 -15.09 -23.78 -3.67
C ILE A 380 -14.04 -24.88 -3.79
N ASP A 381 -14.47 -26.09 -4.16
CA ASP A 381 -13.62 -27.25 -4.42
C ASP A 381 -12.51 -27.45 -3.39
N ASP A 382 -11.23 -27.31 -3.78
CA ASP A 382 -10.04 -27.43 -2.92
C ASP A 382 -9.41 -26.07 -2.55
N GLY A 383 -10.12 -24.97 -2.84
CA GLY A 383 -9.69 -23.58 -2.56
C GLY A 383 -9.77 -23.21 -1.07
N PRO A 384 -9.37 -21.99 -0.67
CA PRO A 384 -9.32 -21.58 0.75
C PRO A 384 -10.69 -21.58 1.45
N PHE A 385 -10.67 -21.61 2.79
CA PHE A 385 -11.84 -21.34 3.61
C PHE A 385 -12.04 -19.83 3.79
N PHE A 386 -13.30 -19.39 3.75
CA PHE A 386 -13.69 -18.00 3.97
C PHE A 386 -14.85 -17.91 4.96
N GLN A 387 -14.79 -16.98 5.89
CA GLN A 387 -15.85 -16.77 6.90
C GLN A 387 -17.16 -16.19 6.32
N SER A 388 -17.11 -15.62 5.10
CA SER A 388 -18.30 -15.06 4.44
C SER A 388 -18.18 -15.17 2.92
N LEU A 389 -19.31 -15.06 2.23
CA LEU A 389 -19.31 -15.05 0.76
C LEU A 389 -18.61 -13.82 0.18
N GLU A 390 -18.67 -12.69 0.86
CA GLU A 390 -18.00 -11.45 0.45
C GLU A 390 -16.48 -11.61 0.45
N HIS A 391 -15.90 -12.27 1.46
CA HIS A 391 -14.47 -12.57 1.50
C HIS A 391 -14.06 -13.53 0.38
N LEU A 392 -14.92 -14.52 0.09
CA LEU A 392 -14.72 -15.45 -1.01
C LEU A 392 -14.72 -14.70 -2.36
N ILE A 393 -15.68 -13.82 -2.60
CA ILE A 393 -15.76 -13.03 -3.84
C ILE A 393 -14.58 -12.07 -3.94
N ASP A 394 -14.20 -11.37 -2.86
CA ASP A 394 -13.03 -10.49 -2.86
C ASP A 394 -11.74 -11.24 -3.22
N HIS A 395 -11.54 -12.46 -2.68
CA HIS A 395 -10.42 -13.31 -3.03
C HIS A 395 -10.42 -13.69 -4.51
N TYR A 396 -11.55 -14.21 -5.02
CA TYR A 396 -11.63 -14.66 -6.41
C TYR A 396 -11.65 -13.53 -7.45
N SER A 397 -11.90 -12.29 -7.02
CA SER A 397 -11.64 -11.09 -7.82
C SER A 397 -10.15 -10.76 -7.94
N ARG A 398 -9.32 -11.17 -6.98
CA ARG A 398 -7.87 -10.92 -6.96
C ARG A 398 -7.07 -12.08 -7.54
N TYR A 399 -7.45 -13.30 -7.19
CA TYR A 399 -6.77 -14.54 -7.54
C TYR A 399 -7.75 -15.48 -8.24
N ALA A 400 -7.34 -16.07 -9.37
CA ALA A 400 -8.22 -17.06 -10.03
C ALA A 400 -8.28 -18.35 -9.20
N ASP A 401 -7.16 -18.78 -8.65
CA ASP A 401 -7.04 -19.86 -7.65
C ASP A 401 -7.90 -21.09 -7.98
N GLY A 402 -7.74 -21.60 -9.22
CA GLY A 402 -8.47 -22.74 -9.76
C GLY A 402 -9.75 -22.41 -10.55
N LEU A 403 -10.26 -21.17 -10.48
CA LEU A 403 -11.33 -20.71 -11.36
C LEU A 403 -10.84 -20.54 -12.80
N SER A 404 -11.76 -20.66 -13.75
CA SER A 404 -11.47 -20.47 -15.17
C SER A 404 -11.07 -19.03 -15.52
N ALA A 405 -11.50 -18.05 -14.73
CA ALA A 405 -11.10 -16.64 -14.81
C ALA A 405 -11.21 -15.97 -13.43
N LYS A 406 -10.54 -14.82 -13.25
CA LYS A 406 -10.80 -13.93 -12.12
C LYS A 406 -12.18 -13.29 -12.25
N LEU A 407 -12.81 -12.99 -11.12
CA LEU A 407 -14.04 -12.22 -11.09
C LEU A 407 -13.72 -10.75 -11.40
N ARG A 408 -14.42 -10.15 -12.38
CA ARG A 408 -14.15 -8.79 -12.85
C ARG A 408 -15.32 -7.85 -12.72
N ALA A 409 -16.53 -8.36 -12.91
CA ALA A 409 -17.72 -7.53 -12.86
C ALA A 409 -18.92 -8.36 -12.42
N SER A 410 -19.80 -7.79 -11.60
CA SER A 410 -21.01 -8.47 -11.17
C SER A 410 -22.26 -7.93 -11.83
N VAL A 411 -23.27 -8.79 -11.94
CA VAL A 411 -24.62 -8.36 -12.31
C VAL A 411 -25.45 -8.10 -11.05
N ASN A 412 -25.95 -6.87 -10.92
CA ASN A 412 -26.70 -6.44 -9.75
C ASN A 412 -28.15 -6.99 -9.74
N PRO A 413 -28.63 -7.55 -8.61
CA PRO A 413 -29.99 -8.07 -8.50
C PRO A 413 -31.05 -6.96 -8.61
N GLY A 414 -31.93 -7.08 -9.62
CA GLY A 414 -33.17 -6.31 -9.73
C GLY A 414 -33.10 -5.04 -10.60
N ASN A 415 -31.95 -4.69 -11.16
CA ASN A 415 -31.84 -3.55 -12.08
C ASN A 415 -31.00 -3.83 -13.34
N ASP A 416 -30.49 -5.05 -13.51
CA ASP A 416 -29.68 -5.46 -14.66
C ASP A 416 -28.57 -4.44 -14.98
N ARG A 417 -27.90 -3.93 -13.94
CA ARG A 417 -26.69 -3.10 -14.09
C ARG A 417 -25.45 -3.93 -13.77
N ILE A 418 -24.38 -3.65 -14.51
CA ILE A 418 -23.05 -4.21 -14.23
C ILE A 418 -22.33 -3.29 -13.25
N GLU A 419 -21.73 -3.89 -12.22
CA GLU A 419 -20.78 -3.23 -11.33
C GLU A 419 -19.39 -3.81 -11.58
N ILE A 420 -18.43 -2.93 -11.88
CA ILE A 420 -17.05 -3.33 -12.21
C ILE A 420 -16.28 -3.45 -10.90
N GLU A 421 -15.67 -4.61 -10.67
CA GLU A 421 -14.89 -4.96 -9.47
C GLU A 421 -13.38 -4.67 -9.66
N GLU A 422 -13.01 -3.88 -10.69
CA GLU A 422 -11.62 -3.57 -11.05
C GLU A 422 -11.09 -2.30 -10.34
N ASP A 423 -9.97 -2.47 -9.62
CA ASP A 423 -9.00 -1.41 -9.33
C ASP A 423 -7.91 -1.43 -10.42
N TYR A 424 -7.98 -0.52 -11.39
CA TYR A 424 -6.87 -0.28 -12.34
C TYR A 424 -6.45 1.19 -12.34
N TYR A 425 -5.99 1.69 -11.19
CA TYR A 425 -5.10 2.86 -11.09
C TYR A 425 -4.26 2.72 -9.82
N ASN A 426 -3.10 2.07 -9.93
CA ASN A 426 -1.87 2.34 -9.15
C ASN A 426 -0.73 1.32 -9.34
N ILE A 427 -0.72 0.52 -10.42
CA ILE A 427 0.45 -0.33 -10.77
C ILE A 427 1.01 0.00 -12.17
N ALA A 428 0.40 0.95 -12.92
CA ALA A 428 0.83 1.34 -14.26
C ALA A 428 1.21 2.83 -14.40
N SER A 429 1.65 3.50 -13.33
CA SER A 429 2.19 4.88 -13.39
C SER A 429 3.68 4.98 -13.10
N ASN A 430 4.42 3.87 -13.09
CA ASN A 430 5.90 3.86 -13.10
C ASN A 430 6.45 2.95 -14.20
N VAL A 431 5.94 3.13 -15.43
CA VAL A 431 6.71 2.85 -16.63
C VAL A 431 6.55 4.08 -17.53
N ASP A 432 7.53 4.98 -17.46
CA ASP A 432 7.69 6.00 -18.48
C ASP A 432 7.73 5.30 -19.84
N ASN A 433 6.76 5.67 -20.68
CA ASN A 433 6.72 5.35 -22.10
C ASN A 433 7.95 5.96 -22.77
N ALA A 434 9.01 5.17 -22.90
CA ALA A 434 10.00 5.39 -23.94
C ALA A 434 9.34 5.13 -25.30
N HIS A 435 9.19 6.20 -26.07
CA HIS A 435 9.51 6.22 -27.50
C HIS A 435 9.11 4.99 -28.32
N ARG A 436 7.84 4.91 -28.77
CA ARG A 436 7.53 4.27 -30.06
C ARG A 436 6.60 5.12 -30.89
N LYS A 437 7.21 5.76 -31.89
CA LYS A 437 6.60 6.32 -33.09
C LYS A 437 5.81 5.23 -33.83
N SER A 438 4.52 5.43 -34.04
CA SER A 438 3.80 4.84 -35.17
C SER A 438 3.66 5.90 -36.26
N ALA A 439 4.36 5.69 -37.37
CA ALA A 439 4.30 6.49 -38.57
C ALA A 439 2.89 6.41 -39.19
N GLY A 440 2.24 7.56 -39.36
CA GLY A 440 1.10 7.70 -40.28
C GLY A 440 1.57 7.72 -41.74
N PRO A 441 0.67 7.45 -42.70
CA PRO A 441 1.01 7.41 -44.13
C PRO A 441 1.44 8.79 -44.66
N PRO A 442 2.21 8.86 -45.77
CA PRO A 442 2.91 10.08 -46.20
C PRO A 442 1.95 11.13 -46.80
N PRO A 443 2.32 12.43 -46.77
CA PRO A 443 1.55 13.49 -47.42
C PRO A 443 1.97 13.67 -48.90
N VAL A 444 1.03 14.13 -49.73
CA VAL A 444 1.21 14.51 -51.15
C VAL A 444 0.46 15.86 -51.33
N PRO A 445 0.92 16.84 -52.14
CA PRO A 445 1.62 18.04 -51.68
C PRO A 445 0.80 19.34 -51.86
N SER A 446 1.36 20.41 -51.31
CA SER A 446 0.92 21.80 -51.30
C SER A 446 0.75 22.48 -52.67
N ASN A 447 -0.28 23.32 -52.81
CA ASN A 447 -0.14 24.60 -53.52
C ASN A 447 -1.08 25.68 -52.95
N ARG A 448 -0.45 26.82 -52.61
CA ARG A 448 -0.97 28.07 -52.01
C ARG A 448 -1.76 28.90 -53.05
N PRO A 449 -2.52 29.96 -52.70
CA PRO A 449 -1.88 31.23 -52.31
C PRO A 449 -2.62 32.08 -51.24
N VAL A 450 -1.84 32.94 -50.61
CA VAL A 450 -2.23 34.02 -49.67
C VAL A 450 -2.38 35.32 -50.47
N LEU A 451 -3.37 36.16 -50.13
CA LEU A 451 -3.50 37.55 -50.59
C LEU A 451 -3.86 38.49 -49.42
N PRO A 452 -3.58 39.81 -49.53
CA PRO A 452 -3.12 40.70 -48.45
C PRO A 452 -4.22 41.60 -47.84
N PRO A 453 -3.95 42.40 -46.80
CA PRO A 453 -4.96 43.27 -46.18
C PRO A 453 -5.08 44.62 -46.89
N ARG A 454 -6.25 45.27 -46.78
CA ARG A 454 -6.45 46.68 -47.19
C ARG A 454 -7.20 47.48 -46.09
N PRO A 455 -6.83 48.74 -45.82
CA PRO A 455 -7.32 49.59 -44.71
C PRO A 455 -8.39 50.62 -45.18
N PRO A 456 -8.68 51.73 -44.45
CA PRO A 456 -9.81 51.94 -43.52
C PRO A 456 -10.82 53.02 -44.00
N GLU A 457 -11.69 53.47 -43.07
CA GLU A 457 -12.54 54.71 -43.03
C GLU A 457 -14.00 54.66 -43.57
N PRO A 458 -14.90 55.61 -43.20
CA PRO A 458 -14.98 56.53 -42.04
C PRO A 458 -16.40 56.74 -41.41
N GLU A 459 -16.45 57.50 -40.29
CA GLU A 459 -17.42 58.54 -39.82
C GLU A 459 -18.93 58.20 -39.69
N GLU A 460 -19.70 58.67 -38.69
CA GLU A 460 -20.03 60.07 -38.33
C GLU A 460 -20.47 60.22 -36.84
N ASP A 461 -19.92 61.22 -36.15
CA ASP A 461 -20.48 62.35 -35.33
C ASP A 461 -21.90 62.24 -34.67
N GLU A 462 -22.33 62.94 -33.61
CA GLU A 462 -22.06 64.24 -32.93
C GLU A 462 -22.52 64.12 -31.45
N ASP A 463 -21.75 64.55 -30.44
CA ASP A 463 -21.76 65.85 -29.71
C ASP A 463 -23.04 66.27 -28.95
N PHE A 464 -22.92 66.54 -27.62
CA PHE A 464 -23.19 67.87 -27.01
C PHE A 464 -22.95 67.95 -25.47
N TYR A 465 -22.05 68.90 -25.11
CA TYR A 465 -21.94 69.80 -23.94
C TYR A 465 -21.55 69.25 -22.54
N ALA A 466 -20.37 69.55 -21.97
CA ALA A 466 -19.67 70.81 -21.58
C ALA A 466 -19.77 71.05 -20.05
N ALA A 467 -18.66 70.87 -19.29
CA ALA A 467 -17.81 71.90 -18.63
C ALA A 467 -18.51 72.64 -17.44
N VAL A 468 -17.93 73.01 -16.29
CA VAL A 468 -16.67 73.73 -16.00
C VAL A 468 -16.35 73.69 -14.47
N ASP A 469 -15.06 73.59 -14.13
CA ASP A 469 -14.22 74.17 -13.04
C ASP A 469 -14.52 74.26 -11.51
N ASN A 470 -13.40 74.03 -10.80
CA ASN A 470 -12.78 74.76 -9.66
C ASN A 470 -12.99 74.35 -8.17
N ASP A 471 -11.98 73.61 -7.68
CA ASP A 471 -10.95 73.95 -6.67
C ASP A 471 -11.25 74.12 -5.14
N GLN A 472 -10.38 73.44 -4.37
CA GLN A 472 -9.96 73.56 -2.95
C GLN A 472 -10.95 73.38 -1.77
N SER A 473 -10.77 72.27 -1.02
CA SER A 473 -10.18 72.25 0.35
C SER A 473 -10.64 71.06 1.25
N ASN A 474 -9.69 70.55 2.04
CA ASN A 474 -9.76 69.65 3.20
C ASN A 474 -11.13 69.17 3.74
N ALA A 475 -11.36 67.85 3.78
CA ALA A 475 -11.84 67.10 4.96
C ALA A 475 -12.04 65.59 4.68
N LYS A 476 -11.85 64.77 5.73
CA LYS A 476 -12.09 63.32 5.82
C LYS A 476 -13.42 62.86 5.19
N PRO A 477 -13.48 61.67 4.56
CA PRO A 477 -14.74 61.12 4.06
C PRO A 477 -15.65 60.59 5.20
N PRO A 478 -16.96 60.89 5.16
CA PRO A 478 -17.99 60.36 6.06
C PRO A 478 -18.57 59.03 5.51
N PRO A 479 -19.48 58.35 6.25
CA PRO A 479 -19.70 56.90 6.14
C PRO A 479 -20.62 56.51 4.98
N LEU A 480 -20.47 55.26 4.50
CA LEU A 480 -21.31 54.67 3.46
C LEU A 480 -22.71 54.29 4.00
N PRO A 481 -23.81 54.69 3.32
CA PRO A 481 -25.19 54.27 3.61
C PRO A 481 -25.66 53.12 2.68
N PRO A 482 -26.87 52.56 2.84
CA PRO A 482 -27.16 51.13 2.69
C PRO A 482 -27.51 50.68 1.26
N SER A 483 -27.29 49.39 1.01
CA SER A 483 -27.63 48.67 -0.22
C SER A 483 -29.11 48.29 -0.30
N HIS A 484 -29.76 48.53 -1.46
CA HIS A 484 -30.78 47.71 -2.17
C HIS A 484 -31.50 48.58 -3.23
N PRO A 485 -32.22 48.03 -4.23
CA PRO A 485 -31.93 46.96 -5.21
C PRO A 485 -32.22 47.47 -6.66
N PRO A 486 -32.18 46.62 -7.72
CA PRO A 486 -33.14 46.81 -8.81
C PRO A 486 -33.86 45.54 -9.30
N LYS A 487 -35.06 45.77 -9.87
CA LYS A 487 -36.07 44.82 -10.34
C LYS A 487 -36.17 44.78 -11.90
N VAL A 488 -36.20 43.54 -12.46
CA VAL A 488 -37.20 42.88 -13.37
C VAL A 488 -37.78 43.67 -14.58
N ALA A 489 -37.83 43.17 -15.84
CA ALA A 489 -38.62 42.04 -16.43
C ALA A 489 -38.26 41.82 -17.93
N PRO A 490 -38.90 40.93 -18.77
CA PRO A 490 -39.90 39.87 -18.52
C PRO A 490 -39.63 38.50 -19.20
N SER A 491 -40.55 37.55 -18.94
CA SER A 491 -40.50 36.09 -19.10
C SER A 491 -41.35 35.50 -20.24
N VAL A 492 -40.97 34.32 -20.79
CA VAL A 492 -41.91 33.34 -21.38
C VAL A 492 -41.48 31.86 -21.15
N LYS A 493 -42.24 31.19 -20.26
CA LYS A 493 -42.83 29.81 -20.25
C LYS A 493 -42.23 28.69 -21.12
N LYS A 494 -42.28 27.39 -20.79
CA LYS A 494 -42.57 26.52 -19.61
C LYS A 494 -42.36 25.08 -20.16
N GLN A 495 -41.76 24.17 -19.39
CA GLN A 495 -42.16 22.75 -19.22
C GLN A 495 -41.04 22.03 -18.46
N GLU A 496 -41.23 21.81 -17.16
CA GLU A 496 -41.74 20.55 -16.55
C GLU A 496 -40.61 19.52 -16.44
N SER A 497 -40.27 18.93 -15.30
CA SER A 497 -40.67 19.07 -13.90
C SER A 497 -39.62 18.28 -13.10
N HIS A 498 -38.60 18.96 -12.58
CA HIS A 498 -37.68 18.36 -11.62
C HIS A 498 -38.34 18.40 -10.24
N PRO A 499 -38.58 17.26 -9.55
CA PRO A 499 -38.86 17.27 -8.12
C PRO A 499 -37.59 17.70 -7.36
N PRO A 500 -37.76 18.21 -6.13
CA PRO A 500 -36.78 19.03 -5.44
C PRO A 500 -35.53 18.23 -5.10
N ALA A 501 -34.39 18.91 -5.02
CA ALA A 501 -33.20 18.39 -4.35
C ALA A 501 -33.63 17.78 -3.00
N PRO A 502 -33.57 16.44 -2.82
CA PRO A 502 -33.74 15.84 -1.52
C PRO A 502 -32.38 15.90 -0.84
N SER A 503 -32.34 16.61 0.27
CA SER A 503 -31.44 16.43 1.42
C SER A 503 -30.32 15.41 1.20
N LEU A 504 -29.07 15.87 1.35
CA LEU A 504 -27.89 15.07 1.69
C LEU A 504 -28.28 13.83 2.52
N GLY A 505 -28.52 12.72 1.84
CA GLY A 505 -28.81 11.42 2.42
C GLY A 505 -27.48 10.73 2.62
N GLU A 506 -26.98 10.85 3.85
CA GLU A 506 -25.71 10.35 4.33
C GLU A 506 -25.41 8.93 3.85
N ARG A 507 -24.28 8.80 3.14
CA ARG A 507 -23.59 7.52 2.90
C ARG A 507 -23.11 6.97 4.24
N GLN A 508 -23.81 5.97 4.78
CA GLN A 508 -23.31 5.17 5.90
C GLN A 508 -22.26 4.17 5.41
N THR A 509 -21.00 4.48 5.72
CA THR A 509 -19.86 3.57 5.80
C THR A 509 -20.16 2.46 6.81
N SER A 510 -19.75 1.20 6.58
CA SER A 510 -19.88 0.15 7.61
C SER A 510 -18.64 0.16 8.51
N PHE A 511 -18.87 0.64 9.73
CA PHE A 511 -17.95 0.99 10.81
C PHE A 511 -17.25 -0.21 11.48
N GLU A 512 -15.94 -0.11 11.79
CA GLU A 512 -15.46 -0.58 13.11
C GLU A 512 -16.31 0.15 14.14
N GLU A 513 -17.18 -0.57 14.84
CA GLU A 513 -18.10 0.08 15.76
C GLU A 513 -17.31 0.91 16.78
N PHE A 514 -17.46 2.23 16.69
CA PHE A 514 -16.83 3.21 17.55
C PHE A 514 -17.05 2.79 19.01
N LYS A 515 -15.97 2.49 19.74
CA LYS A 515 -16.10 1.81 21.03
C LYS A 515 -16.63 2.79 22.07
N LYS A 516 -17.95 2.68 22.30
CA LYS A 516 -18.64 3.35 23.40
C LYS A 516 -18.39 2.61 24.69
N ILE A 517 -17.98 3.35 25.71
CA ILE A 517 -17.76 2.86 27.07
C ILE A 517 -18.95 3.29 27.92
N SER A 518 -19.58 2.30 28.56
CA SER A 518 -20.66 2.61 29.51
C SER A 518 -20.10 3.33 30.72
N ASN A 519 -20.78 4.38 31.18
CA ASN A 519 -20.43 5.09 32.42
C ASN A 519 -20.35 4.12 33.63
N LYS A 520 -21.16 3.06 33.63
CA LYS A 520 -21.15 2.02 34.69
C LYS A 520 -19.84 1.23 34.76
N ASP A 521 -19.08 1.20 33.67
CA ASP A 521 -17.80 0.49 33.60
C ASP A 521 -16.62 1.42 33.97
N ILE A 522 -16.88 2.70 34.26
CA ILE A 522 -15.88 3.71 34.66
C ILE A 522 -16.11 4.08 36.12
N LYS A 523 -15.07 3.95 36.96
CA LYS A 523 -15.08 4.46 38.33
C LYS A 523 -14.14 5.64 38.44
N LEU A 524 -14.70 6.85 38.47
CA LEU A 524 -13.95 8.10 38.63
C LEU A 524 -13.24 8.14 40.00
N GLY A 525 -12.01 8.65 39.99
CA GLY A 525 -11.17 8.91 41.15
C GLY A 525 -10.85 10.41 41.28
N GLY A 526 -9.67 10.71 41.81
CA GLY A 526 -9.21 12.09 42.04
C GLY A 526 -8.98 12.88 40.75
N GLU A 527 -9.14 14.20 40.84
CA GLU A 527 -8.82 15.13 39.76
C GLU A 527 -7.30 15.22 39.56
N LEU A 528 -6.85 15.10 38.31
CA LEU A 528 -5.45 15.18 37.91
C LEU A 528 -5.09 16.59 37.45
N GLY A 529 -6.05 17.30 36.88
CA GLY A 529 -5.89 18.68 36.44
C GLY A 529 -7.16 19.21 35.80
N GLN A 530 -7.25 20.53 35.70
CA GLN A 530 -8.37 21.22 35.06
C GLN A 530 -7.85 22.02 33.87
N GLY A 531 -8.36 21.69 32.68
CA GLY A 531 -8.07 22.43 31.45
C GLY A 531 -9.21 23.36 31.06
N GLU A 532 -9.02 24.11 29.97
CA GLU A 532 -10.04 25.02 29.41
C GLU A 532 -11.35 24.30 29.03
N PHE A 533 -11.24 23.03 28.63
CA PHE A 533 -12.35 22.23 28.13
C PHE A 533 -13.06 21.40 29.21
N GLY A 534 -12.50 21.32 30.42
CA GLY A 534 -13.03 20.55 31.54
C GLY A 534 -11.94 19.86 32.36
N ALA A 535 -12.35 19.01 33.30
CA ALA A 535 -11.44 18.36 34.23
C ALA A 535 -10.94 17.01 33.71
N VAL A 536 -9.65 16.74 33.87
CA VAL A 536 -9.05 15.41 33.68
C VAL A 536 -9.00 14.72 35.03
N LYS A 537 -9.62 13.54 35.14
CA LYS A 537 -9.69 12.75 36.37
C LYS A 537 -9.02 11.41 36.17
N LYS A 538 -8.35 10.89 37.20
CA LYS A 538 -7.94 9.48 37.22
C LYS A 538 -9.19 8.64 37.36
N ALA A 539 -9.30 7.51 36.65
CA ALA A 539 -10.40 6.57 36.83
C ALA A 539 -9.93 5.13 36.63
N VAL A 540 -10.78 4.18 37.01
CA VAL A 540 -10.59 2.76 36.74
C VAL A 540 -11.64 2.32 35.73
N TYR A 541 -11.19 1.76 34.61
CA TYR A 541 -12.06 1.22 33.55
C TYR A 541 -12.11 -0.32 33.63
N THR A 542 -13.32 -0.86 33.75
CA THR A 542 -13.59 -2.31 33.79
C THR A 542 -13.89 -2.85 32.40
N ILE A 543 -12.98 -3.68 31.88
CA ILE A 543 -13.11 -4.37 30.61
C ILE A 543 -13.74 -5.75 30.84
N LYS A 544 -14.86 -6.02 30.16
CA LYS A 544 -15.54 -7.32 30.18
C LYS A 544 -15.12 -8.13 28.94
N ARG A 545 -14.59 -9.35 29.14
CA ARG A 545 -14.30 -10.33 28.07
C ARG A 545 -14.94 -11.66 28.45
N GLY A 546 -16.15 -11.92 27.95
CA GLY A 546 -16.95 -13.07 28.38
C GLY A 546 -17.28 -12.99 29.87
N PHE A 547 -16.97 -14.05 30.64
CA PHE A 547 -17.15 -14.10 32.09
C PHE A 547 -16.02 -13.43 32.90
N ALA A 548 -14.89 -13.10 32.26
CA ALA A 548 -13.75 -12.49 32.92
C ALA A 548 -13.87 -10.95 32.96
N LYS A 549 -13.57 -10.35 34.12
CA LYS A 549 -13.48 -8.90 34.33
C LYS A 549 -12.03 -8.51 34.59
N HIS A 550 -11.51 -7.57 33.82
CA HIS A 550 -10.19 -6.98 34.03
C HIS A 550 -10.32 -5.46 34.21
N THR A 551 -9.51 -4.87 35.07
CA THR A 551 -9.56 -3.43 35.37
C THR A 551 -8.24 -2.77 35.01
N ILE A 552 -8.30 -1.61 34.37
CA ILE A 552 -7.13 -0.78 34.04
C ILE A 552 -7.31 0.65 34.57
N ASP A 553 -6.19 1.28 34.93
CA ASP A 553 -6.16 2.72 35.24
C ASP A 553 -6.24 3.52 33.93
N VAL A 554 -7.11 4.53 33.90
CA VAL A 554 -7.35 5.39 32.74
C VAL A 554 -7.41 6.87 33.18
N ALA A 555 -7.09 7.77 32.25
CA ALA A 555 -7.39 9.18 32.40
C ALA A 555 -8.74 9.45 31.75
N VAL A 556 -9.60 10.20 32.41
CA VAL A 556 -10.93 10.54 31.89
C VAL A 556 -11.02 12.04 31.77
N LYS A 557 -11.12 12.52 30.53
CA LYS A 557 -11.36 13.94 30.25
C LYS A 557 -12.86 14.18 30.23
N THR A 558 -13.31 14.95 31.21
CA THR A 558 -14.69 15.43 31.33
C THR A 558 -14.80 16.80 30.68
N PHE A 559 -15.97 17.13 30.16
CA PHE A 559 -16.22 18.41 29.51
C PHE A 559 -17.24 19.20 30.34
N HIS A 560 -17.11 20.53 30.36
CA HIS A 560 -18.11 21.39 31.00
C HIS A 560 -19.47 21.24 30.28
N GLU A 561 -20.54 21.00 31.05
CA GLU A 561 -21.93 20.93 30.55
C GLU A 561 -22.46 22.35 30.23
N ASP A 562 -21.77 23.09 29.36
CA ASP A 562 -22.25 24.37 28.85
C ASP A 562 -22.87 24.18 27.46
N GLY A 563 -23.90 24.99 27.14
CA GLY A 563 -24.69 24.88 25.90
C GLY A 563 -23.88 24.94 24.59
N ALA A 564 -22.62 25.36 24.63
CA ALA A 564 -21.69 25.35 23.50
C ALA A 564 -21.21 23.92 23.12
N LEU A 565 -21.18 22.97 24.07
CA LEU A 565 -20.78 21.58 23.80
C LEU A 565 -21.77 20.88 22.87
N ALA A 566 -23.05 21.23 22.93
CA ALA A 566 -24.09 20.62 22.09
C ALA A 566 -23.89 20.91 20.59
N GLY A 567 -23.36 22.09 20.24
CA GLY A 567 -23.02 22.45 18.86
C GLY A 567 -21.73 21.80 18.35
N ALA A 568 -20.74 21.63 19.23
CA ALA A 568 -19.44 21.06 18.90
C ALA A 568 -19.39 19.52 18.97
N LEU A 569 -20.32 18.86 19.67
CA LEU A 569 -20.27 17.42 20.00
C LEU A 569 -20.11 16.53 18.76
N ALA A 570 -20.78 16.86 17.64
CA ALA A 570 -20.70 16.07 16.41
C ALA A 570 -19.28 16.08 15.81
N SER A 571 -18.64 17.25 15.79
CA SER A 571 -17.25 17.44 15.34
C SER A 571 -16.27 16.75 16.29
N ILE A 572 -16.46 16.91 17.61
CA ILE A 572 -15.66 16.21 18.63
C ILE A 572 -15.79 14.69 18.50
N MET A 573 -16.99 14.17 18.23
CA MET A 573 -17.19 12.73 18.05
C MET A 573 -16.53 12.20 16.78
N GLU A 574 -16.50 12.98 15.69
CA GLU A 574 -15.79 12.61 14.47
C GLU A 574 -14.27 12.58 14.70
N GLU A 575 -13.74 13.55 15.45
CA GLU A 575 -12.33 13.56 15.83
C GLU A 575 -11.98 12.42 16.78
N ALA A 576 -12.79 12.19 17.81
CA ALA A 576 -12.61 11.06 18.72
C ALA A 576 -12.60 9.71 17.98
N ARG A 577 -13.38 9.57 16.90
CA ARG A 577 -13.34 8.38 16.02
C ARG A 577 -12.01 8.24 15.29
N LEU A 578 -11.43 9.35 14.82
CA LEU A 578 -10.10 9.35 14.20
C LEU A 578 -9.02 9.06 15.25
N MET A 579 -9.09 9.70 16.41
CA MET A 579 -8.15 9.53 17.52
C MET A 579 -8.12 8.08 18.05
N GLN A 580 -9.28 7.40 18.12
CA GLN A 580 -9.37 6.02 18.59
C GLN A 580 -8.61 5.02 17.69
N ARG A 581 -8.39 5.35 16.42
CA ARG A 581 -7.68 4.52 15.45
C ARG A 581 -6.17 4.70 15.48
N LEU A 582 -5.68 5.71 16.21
CA LEU A 582 -4.26 5.99 16.30
C LEU A 582 -3.57 4.96 17.20
N ASP A 583 -2.52 4.35 16.68
CA ASP A 583 -1.68 3.41 17.41
C ASP A 583 -0.22 3.72 17.15
N HIS A 584 0.33 4.53 18.04
CA HIS A 584 1.74 4.89 18.04
C HIS A 584 2.22 5.04 19.48
N VAL A 585 3.44 4.58 19.76
CA VAL A 585 4.00 4.54 21.12
C VAL A 585 4.11 5.91 21.78
N CYS A 586 4.43 6.95 21.00
CA CYS A 586 4.54 8.33 21.44
C CYS A 586 3.21 9.10 21.36
N ILE A 587 2.08 8.44 21.18
CA ILE A 587 0.74 9.04 21.17
C ILE A 587 -0.05 8.46 22.34
N VAL A 588 -0.80 9.30 23.06
CA VAL A 588 -1.73 8.84 24.11
C VAL A 588 -2.86 8.07 23.48
N LYS A 589 -3.09 6.83 23.93
CA LYS A 589 -4.13 5.97 23.37
C LYS A 589 -5.52 6.36 23.88
N LEU A 590 -6.47 6.58 22.96
CA LEU A 590 -7.89 6.73 23.29
C LEU A 590 -8.56 5.34 23.33
N TYR A 591 -8.96 4.87 24.53
CA TYR A 591 -9.66 3.59 24.68
C TYR A 591 -11.11 3.65 24.18
N GLY A 592 -11.74 4.81 24.28
CA GLY A 592 -13.09 5.05 23.79
C GLY A 592 -13.74 6.26 24.43
N ILE A 593 -15.02 6.46 24.15
CA ILE A 593 -15.79 7.57 24.69
C ILE A 593 -16.94 7.08 25.56
N CYS A 594 -17.28 7.83 26.58
CA CYS A 594 -18.57 7.74 27.24
C CYS A 594 -19.44 8.88 26.70
N GLU A 595 -20.69 8.61 26.30
CA GLU A 595 -21.56 9.67 25.76
C GLU A 595 -22.35 10.39 26.86
N GLN A 596 -22.61 9.73 27.99
CA GLN A 596 -23.47 10.24 29.06
C GLN A 596 -22.91 9.89 30.45
N PRO A 597 -22.23 10.84 31.14
CA PRO A 597 -21.81 12.15 30.61
C PRO A 597 -20.75 12.00 29.52
N PHE A 598 -20.58 13.03 28.67
CA PHE A 598 -19.58 12.99 27.61
C PHE A 598 -18.17 13.00 28.21
N MET A 599 -17.42 11.93 27.95
CA MET A 599 -16.07 11.74 28.48
C MET A 599 -15.17 11.04 27.45
N LEU A 600 -13.92 11.47 27.35
CA LEU A 600 -12.87 10.74 26.64
C LEU A 600 -12.12 9.86 27.63
N VAL A 601 -11.98 8.58 27.32
CA VAL A 601 -11.28 7.60 28.18
C VAL A 601 -9.94 7.26 27.54
N GLU A 602 -8.87 7.77 28.13
CA GLU A 602 -7.52 7.76 27.60
C GLU A 602 -6.57 6.92 28.47
N GLU A 603 -5.42 6.58 27.90
CA GLU A 603 -4.29 5.98 28.62
C GLU A 603 -3.86 6.87 29.79
N PHE A 604 -3.81 6.31 31.01
CA PHE A 604 -3.33 7.05 32.17
C PHE A 604 -1.80 7.10 32.18
N ILE A 605 -1.25 8.33 32.14
CA ILE A 605 0.19 8.59 32.24
C ILE A 605 0.49 9.24 33.59
N SER A 606 1.26 8.53 34.44
CA SER A 606 1.32 8.82 35.88
C SER A 606 2.21 10.00 36.27
N LYS A 607 3.20 10.42 35.46
CA LYS A 607 4.09 11.55 35.82
C LYS A 607 3.58 12.91 35.34
N GLY A 608 2.42 12.99 34.69
CA GLY A 608 1.85 14.27 34.24
C GLY A 608 2.59 14.90 33.05
N SER A 609 2.47 16.22 32.91
CA SER A 609 2.96 16.97 31.75
C SER A 609 4.48 17.16 31.78
N MET A 610 5.10 17.27 30.61
CA MET A 610 6.51 17.56 30.47
C MET A 610 6.84 18.93 31.06
N LEU A 611 5.96 19.93 30.90
CA LEU A 611 6.16 21.25 31.49
C LEU A 611 6.34 21.18 33.01
N ASP A 612 5.45 20.47 33.71
CA ASP A 612 5.54 20.30 35.16
C ASP A 612 6.82 19.53 35.54
N ASN A 613 7.18 18.49 34.77
CA ASN A 613 8.40 17.72 35.01
C ASN A 613 9.68 18.57 34.82
N LEU A 614 9.70 19.47 33.82
CA LEU A 614 10.83 20.37 33.59
C LEU A 614 11.02 21.36 34.75
N ILE A 615 9.91 21.84 35.32
CA ILE A 615 9.92 22.81 36.42
C ILE A 615 10.22 22.11 37.76
N ASP A 616 9.47 21.07 38.11
CA ASP A 616 9.49 20.44 39.44
C ASP A 616 10.60 19.39 39.59
N HIS A 617 11.09 18.83 38.49
CA HIS A 617 12.03 17.71 38.48
C HIS A 617 13.29 17.96 37.65
N ARG A 618 13.66 19.24 37.41
CA ARG A 618 14.86 19.67 36.67
C ARG A 618 16.13 18.88 37.01
N LYS A 619 16.39 18.63 38.30
CA LYS A 619 17.60 17.93 38.78
C LYS A 619 17.71 16.48 38.28
N ASN A 620 16.59 15.86 37.90
CA ASN A 620 16.54 14.47 37.46
C ASN A 620 16.63 14.33 35.94
N ILE A 621 16.52 15.43 35.19
CA ILE A 621 16.47 15.46 33.73
C ILE A 621 17.84 15.93 33.22
N LYS A 622 18.44 15.16 32.31
CA LYS A 622 19.69 15.54 31.66
C LYS A 622 19.42 16.13 30.29
N VAL A 623 20.18 17.14 29.89
CA VAL A 623 20.12 17.70 28.53
C VAL A 623 20.38 16.60 27.50
N ASN A 624 21.53 15.92 27.62
CA ASN A 624 21.82 14.67 26.89
C ASN A 624 21.91 13.51 27.92
N PRO A 625 21.21 12.38 27.73
CA PRO A 625 20.40 12.02 26.55
C PRO A 625 18.92 12.38 26.64
N THR A 626 18.41 12.83 27.80
CA THR A 626 16.97 12.84 28.06
C THR A 626 16.19 13.82 27.19
N LEU A 627 16.57 15.10 27.14
CA LEU A 627 15.81 16.09 26.36
C LEU A 627 15.86 15.80 24.85
N TYR A 628 17.00 15.32 24.36
CA TYR A 628 17.15 14.89 22.98
C TYR A 628 16.30 13.67 22.64
N LEU A 629 16.26 12.68 23.54
CA LEU A 629 15.38 11.52 23.41
C LEU A 629 13.91 11.94 23.31
N TRP A 630 13.49 12.85 24.19
CA TRP A 630 12.12 13.37 24.17
C TRP A 630 11.82 14.15 22.88
N ALA A 631 12.76 14.96 22.39
CA ALA A 631 12.62 15.68 21.11
C ALA A 631 12.44 14.70 19.94
N ALA A 632 13.24 13.63 19.89
CA ALA A 632 13.09 12.57 18.89
C ALA A 632 11.73 11.86 18.99
N GLN A 633 11.27 11.53 20.21
CA GLN A 633 9.98 10.87 20.42
C GLN A 633 8.80 11.74 20.00
N ILE A 634 8.84 13.04 20.29
CA ILE A 634 7.81 13.99 19.86
C ILE A 634 7.84 14.12 18.33
N ALA A 635 9.01 14.27 17.71
CA ALA A 635 9.13 14.34 16.25
C ALA A 635 8.59 13.07 15.57
N SER A 636 8.88 11.88 16.13
CA SER A 636 8.35 10.60 15.66
C SER A 636 6.83 10.53 15.76
N GLY A 637 6.25 10.92 16.90
CA GLY A 637 4.81 10.93 17.08
C GLY A 637 4.11 11.94 16.16
N MET A 638 4.70 13.10 15.94
CA MET A 638 4.18 14.11 15.01
C MET A 638 4.30 13.70 13.54
N CYS A 639 5.38 13.00 13.16
CA CYS A 639 5.52 12.38 11.84
C CYS A 639 4.39 11.38 11.59
N TYR A 640 4.04 10.57 12.59
CA TYR A 640 2.91 9.66 12.51
C TYR A 640 1.56 10.39 12.37
N LEU A 641 1.33 11.45 13.14
CA LEU A 641 0.11 12.27 12.99
C LEU A 641 -0.01 12.90 11.60
N GLU A 642 1.11 13.37 11.04
CA GLU A 642 1.20 13.89 9.68
C GLU A 642 0.83 12.82 8.62
N GLU A 643 1.33 11.59 8.77
CA GLU A 643 0.96 10.44 7.92
C GLU A 643 -0.55 10.11 8.00
N GLN A 644 -1.15 10.26 9.19
CA GLN A 644 -2.59 10.09 9.41
C GLN A 644 -3.43 11.32 8.99
N LYS A 645 -2.79 12.36 8.42
CA LYS A 645 -3.42 13.63 8.01
C LYS A 645 -4.10 14.38 9.16
N ILE A 646 -3.59 14.22 10.38
CA ILE A 646 -4.06 14.91 11.58
C ILE A 646 -3.12 16.07 11.88
N VAL A 647 -3.68 17.27 12.01
CA VAL A 647 -2.96 18.46 12.47
C VAL A 647 -3.25 18.61 13.97
N HIS A 648 -2.21 18.71 14.80
CA HIS A 648 -2.35 18.79 16.25
C HIS A 648 -2.91 20.13 16.70
N ARG A 649 -2.41 21.24 16.15
CA ARG A 649 -2.86 22.63 16.41
C ARG A 649 -2.65 23.17 17.84
N ASP A 650 -2.14 22.36 18.76
CA ASP A 650 -1.78 22.80 20.11
C ASP A 650 -0.57 22.04 20.65
N LEU A 651 0.43 21.82 19.80
CA LEU A 651 1.64 21.14 20.24
C LEU A 651 2.46 22.06 21.16
N ALA A 652 2.61 21.68 22.42
CA ALA A 652 3.32 22.43 23.47
C ALA A 652 3.79 21.49 24.59
N ALA A 653 4.75 21.90 25.42
CA ALA A 653 5.28 21.04 26.49
C ALA A 653 4.20 20.59 27.51
N ARG A 654 3.14 21.38 27.71
CA ARG A 654 1.99 21.01 28.55
C ARG A 654 1.15 19.84 28.00
N ASN A 655 1.18 19.62 26.68
CA ASN A 655 0.43 18.55 25.99
C ASN A 655 1.35 17.37 25.63
N ILE A 656 2.55 17.31 26.22
CA ILE A 656 3.40 16.13 26.19
C ILE A 656 3.38 15.52 27.57
N LEU A 657 3.00 14.25 27.69
CA LEU A 657 2.94 13.52 28.96
C LEU A 657 4.18 12.63 29.13
N VAL A 658 4.77 12.63 30.33
CA VAL A 658 5.95 11.83 30.64
C VAL A 658 5.51 10.50 31.26
N GLN A 659 5.77 9.38 30.59
CA GLN A 659 5.50 8.06 31.14
C GLN A 659 6.63 7.58 32.05
N ASN A 660 7.86 7.72 31.57
CA ASN A 660 9.09 7.52 32.32
C ASN A 660 10.21 8.35 31.65
N MET A 661 11.45 8.29 32.17
CA MET A 661 12.54 9.11 31.62
C MET A 661 12.87 8.75 30.17
N ASP A 662 12.53 7.55 29.74
CA ASP A 662 12.81 7.02 28.41
C ASP A 662 11.59 7.08 27.47
N GLN A 663 10.43 7.58 27.92
CA GLN A 663 9.20 7.59 27.14
C GLN A 663 8.31 8.80 27.45
N VAL A 664 8.05 9.60 26.41
CA VAL A 664 7.01 10.64 26.37
C VAL A 664 5.92 10.33 25.35
N LYS A 665 4.74 10.91 25.54
CA LYS A 665 3.57 10.75 24.67
C LYS A 665 2.87 12.07 24.43
N ILE A 666 2.42 12.30 23.19
CA ILE A 666 1.65 13.48 22.78
C ILE A 666 0.18 13.25 23.14
N SER A 667 -0.43 14.21 23.85
CA SER A 667 -1.86 14.25 24.21
C SER A 667 -2.58 15.40 23.49
N ASP A 668 -3.91 15.45 23.64
CA ASP A 668 -4.73 16.63 23.30
C ASP A 668 -4.68 17.10 21.83
N PHE A 669 -4.28 16.22 20.91
CA PHE A 669 -4.36 16.45 19.47
C PHE A 669 -5.82 16.37 18.98
N GLY A 670 -6.18 17.18 17.98
CA GLY A 670 -7.53 17.19 17.39
C GLY A 670 -8.54 18.08 18.12
N LEU A 671 -8.59 18.05 19.46
CA LEU A 671 -9.67 18.67 20.27
C LEU A 671 -9.90 20.19 20.08
N SER A 672 -8.94 20.93 19.51
CA SER A 672 -9.03 22.37 19.29
C SER A 672 -9.86 22.76 18.05
N ARG A 673 -10.14 21.84 17.12
CA ARG A 673 -10.86 22.13 15.87
C ARG A 673 -12.36 22.27 16.07
N ALA A 674 -12.97 21.44 16.92
CA ALA A 674 -14.41 21.39 17.11
C ALA A 674 -15.06 22.68 17.64
N TYR A 675 -14.25 23.60 18.19
CA TYR A 675 -14.71 24.90 18.70
C TYR A 675 -14.31 26.10 17.81
N MET A 676 -13.46 25.90 16.79
CA MET A 676 -13.05 26.98 15.87
C MET A 676 -14.06 27.26 14.74
N GLU A 677 -15.06 26.39 14.54
CA GLU A 677 -16.10 26.58 13.50
C GLU A 677 -17.10 27.69 13.84
N GLU A 678 -17.13 28.19 15.08
CA GLU A 678 -17.92 29.36 15.45
C GLU A 678 -17.16 30.68 15.26
N LYS A 679 -17.26 31.19 14.03
CA LYS A 679 -17.28 32.61 13.61
C LYS A 679 -16.12 33.56 13.93
N ASN A 680 -15.73 34.24 12.85
CA ASN A 680 -15.33 35.65 12.74
C ASN A 680 -14.21 36.17 13.65
N TYR A 681 -13.06 36.39 13.01
CA TYR A 681 -12.05 37.42 13.27
C TYR A 681 -12.36 38.37 14.47
N TYR A 682 -11.60 38.19 15.55
CA TYR A 682 -11.36 39.11 16.66
C TYR A 682 -12.59 39.73 17.34
N GLN A 683 -13.04 39.11 18.43
CA GLN A 683 -13.49 39.83 19.63
C GLN A 683 -13.29 38.97 20.89
N ALA A 684 -12.18 39.23 21.60
CA ALA A 684 -11.97 38.70 22.94
C ALA A 684 -12.91 39.45 23.92
N SER A 685 -14.11 38.93 24.10
CA SER A 685 -15.02 39.39 25.15
C SER A 685 -15.63 38.19 25.86
N LYS A 686 -14.77 37.56 26.69
CA LYS A 686 -14.96 36.53 27.72
C LYS A 686 -14.22 35.21 27.41
N GLY A 687 -13.00 35.13 27.93
CA GLY A 687 -12.52 33.92 28.59
C GLY A 687 -11.75 32.86 27.79
N GLY A 688 -11.71 32.87 26.46
CA GLY A 688 -10.93 31.88 25.71
C GLY A 688 -9.45 32.26 25.57
N ARG A 689 -8.52 31.47 26.14
CA ARG A 689 -7.06 31.73 26.04
C ARG A 689 -6.48 30.94 24.88
N TRP A 690 -6.61 31.44 23.65
CA TRP A 690 -5.92 30.87 22.50
C TRP A 690 -4.40 30.84 22.71
N PRO A 691 -3.70 29.73 22.40
CA PRO A 691 -2.27 29.56 22.63
C PRO A 691 -1.41 30.25 21.56
N ILE A 692 -1.67 31.54 21.33
CA ILE A 692 -1.12 32.35 20.24
C ILE A 692 0.42 32.28 20.18
N LYS A 693 1.08 32.13 21.33
CA LYS A 693 2.54 32.06 21.43
C LYS A 693 3.15 30.83 20.73
N TRP A 694 2.39 29.75 20.57
CA TRP A 694 2.83 28.54 19.85
C TRP A 694 2.45 28.56 18.37
N TYR A 695 1.62 29.50 17.94
CA TYR A 695 1.09 29.53 16.59
C TYR A 695 2.06 30.11 15.57
N ALA A 696 2.08 29.50 14.40
CA ALA A 696 2.75 30.04 13.24
C ALA A 696 2.03 31.34 12.77
N PRO A 697 2.73 32.27 12.11
CA PRO A 697 2.12 33.53 11.68
C PRO A 697 0.87 33.35 10.81
N GLU A 698 0.87 32.34 9.94
CA GLU A 698 -0.27 32.02 9.08
C GLU A 698 -1.51 31.49 9.82
N CYS A 699 -1.35 30.91 11.02
CA CYS A 699 -2.48 30.51 11.86
C CYS A 699 -3.19 31.75 12.40
N VAL A 700 -2.42 32.73 12.86
CA VAL A 700 -2.95 33.96 13.46
C VAL A 700 -3.53 34.90 12.40
N ASN A 701 -2.85 35.01 11.26
CA ASN A 701 -3.23 35.96 10.19
C ASN A 701 -4.36 35.42 9.30
N TYR A 702 -4.37 34.11 9.04
CA TYR A 702 -5.27 33.52 8.04
C TYR A 702 -6.12 32.35 8.57
N GLY A 703 -5.97 31.97 9.84
CA GLY A 703 -6.65 30.79 10.38
C GLY A 703 -6.21 29.47 9.74
N LYS A 704 -5.05 29.45 9.05
CA LYS A 704 -4.58 28.27 8.31
C LYS A 704 -3.77 27.36 9.25
N PHE A 705 -4.22 26.13 9.43
CA PHE A 705 -3.54 25.10 10.21
C PHE A 705 -3.10 23.94 9.31
N THR A 706 -1.82 23.58 9.36
CA THR A 706 -1.21 22.49 8.57
C THR A 706 -0.14 21.77 9.39
N HIS A 707 0.38 20.66 8.89
CA HIS A 707 1.54 20.01 9.52
C HIS A 707 2.75 20.99 9.64
N LYS A 708 2.94 21.92 8.68
CA LYS A 708 3.98 22.96 8.78
C LYS A 708 3.74 23.97 9.90
N THR A 709 2.50 24.19 10.32
CA THR A 709 2.21 25.04 11.50
C THR A 709 2.48 24.30 12.80
N ASP A 710 2.32 22.98 12.82
CA ASP A 710 2.75 22.15 13.94
C ASP A 710 4.28 22.09 14.04
N VAL A 711 5.02 22.11 12.91
CA VAL A 711 6.49 22.22 12.93
C VAL A 711 6.96 23.52 13.61
N TRP A 712 6.24 24.63 13.39
CA TRP A 712 6.51 25.88 14.12
C TRP A 712 6.30 25.69 15.62
N SER A 713 5.17 25.09 15.99
CA SER A 713 4.79 24.81 17.39
C SER A 713 5.83 23.91 18.06
N PHE A 714 6.34 22.89 17.35
CA PHE A 714 7.42 22.02 17.79
C PHE A 714 8.70 22.80 18.12
N GLY A 715 9.06 23.81 17.30
CA GLY A 715 10.19 24.69 17.61
C GLY A 715 10.01 25.45 18.93
N VAL A 716 8.79 25.90 19.23
CA VAL A 716 8.46 26.54 20.53
C VAL A 716 8.49 25.51 21.66
N THR A 717 8.01 24.29 21.45
CA THR A 717 8.12 23.18 22.42
C THR A 717 9.57 22.85 22.74
N LEU A 718 10.46 22.81 21.74
CA LEU A 718 11.89 22.66 21.97
C LEU A 718 12.44 23.81 22.83
N TYR A 719 12.04 25.06 22.56
CA TYR A 719 12.44 26.18 23.40
C TYR A 719 12.03 25.95 24.86
N GLU A 720 10.78 25.54 25.12
CA GLU A 720 10.31 25.21 26.48
C GLU A 720 11.17 24.11 27.13
N MET A 721 11.52 23.06 26.38
CA MET A 721 12.37 21.96 26.86
C MET A 721 13.75 22.45 27.33
N PHE A 722 14.45 23.20 26.48
CA PHE A 722 15.82 23.64 26.77
C PHE A 722 15.90 24.89 27.66
N SER A 723 14.78 25.56 27.89
CA SER A 723 14.66 26.65 28.87
C SER A 723 14.06 26.18 30.21
N TRP A 724 13.89 24.87 30.41
CA TRP A 724 13.35 24.29 31.63
C TRP A 724 11.94 24.78 31.99
N GLY A 725 11.09 24.94 30.98
CA GLY A 725 9.69 25.34 31.13
C GLY A 725 9.47 26.85 31.23
N GLU A 726 10.46 27.68 30.86
CA GLU A 726 10.23 29.12 30.77
C GLU A 726 9.14 29.46 29.77
N GLN A 727 8.35 30.47 30.11
CA GLN A 727 7.27 30.92 29.25
C GLN A 727 7.83 31.53 27.94
N PRO A 728 7.43 31.01 26.76
CA PRO A 728 7.85 31.59 25.50
C PRO A 728 7.45 33.07 25.41
N TYR A 729 8.38 33.89 24.92
CA TYR A 729 8.24 35.34 24.72
C TYR A 729 8.04 36.18 26.00
N GLY A 730 8.15 35.57 27.20
CA GLY A 730 7.94 36.24 28.49
C GLY A 730 6.54 36.87 28.59
N ASP A 731 6.43 38.09 29.10
CA ASP A 731 5.14 38.76 29.34
C ASP A 731 4.46 39.34 28.08
N LYS A 732 5.04 39.14 26.89
CA LYS A 732 4.48 39.69 25.64
C LYS A 732 3.08 39.12 25.37
N LYS A 733 2.16 40.02 25.03
CA LYS A 733 0.80 39.71 24.55
C LYS A 733 0.85 39.19 23.10
N GLY A 734 -0.20 38.49 22.66
CA GLY A 734 -0.25 37.87 21.34
C GLY A 734 0.09 38.81 20.17
N ILE A 735 -0.41 40.05 20.19
CA ILE A 735 -0.11 41.07 19.18
C ILE A 735 1.39 41.46 19.19
N GLU A 736 1.98 41.61 20.37
CA GLU A 736 3.40 41.96 20.52
C GLU A 736 4.31 40.82 20.04
N VAL A 737 3.88 39.57 20.26
CA VAL A 737 4.56 38.37 19.73
C VAL A 737 4.52 38.35 18.20
N MET A 738 3.38 38.65 17.60
CA MET A 738 3.24 38.71 16.13
C MET A 738 4.13 39.80 15.52
N GLN A 739 4.13 41.01 16.09
CA GLN A 739 5.01 42.10 15.65
C GLN A 739 6.49 41.73 15.79
N PHE A 740 6.86 41.07 16.90
CA PHE A 740 8.21 40.57 17.12
C PHE A 740 8.63 39.58 16.03
N ILE A 741 7.77 38.61 15.69
CA ILE A 741 8.02 37.61 14.64
C ILE A 741 8.09 38.23 13.25
N GLU A 742 7.17 39.16 12.93
CA GLU A 742 7.09 39.86 11.64
C GLU A 742 8.30 40.76 11.38
N SER A 743 8.90 41.31 12.44
CA SER A 743 10.16 42.05 12.36
C SER A 743 11.40 41.19 12.05
N GLY A 744 11.20 39.88 11.86
CA GLY A 744 12.26 38.91 11.58
C GLY A 744 12.97 38.36 12.81
N LYS A 745 12.58 38.80 14.02
CA LYS A 745 13.17 38.32 15.28
C LYS A 745 12.61 36.96 15.68
N ARG A 746 13.39 36.20 16.45
CA ARG A 746 13.03 34.88 17.01
C ARG A 746 13.45 34.80 18.47
N LEU A 747 12.96 33.79 19.20
CA LEU A 747 13.39 33.53 20.58
C LEU A 747 14.90 33.30 20.62
N SER A 748 15.57 33.82 21.66
CA SER A 748 17.01 33.63 21.87
C SER A 748 17.33 32.17 22.22
N ARG A 749 18.56 31.74 21.99
CA ARG A 749 19.03 30.40 22.38
C ARG A 749 18.97 30.26 23.91
N PRO A 750 18.29 29.24 24.47
CA PRO A 750 18.37 28.94 25.90
C PRO A 750 19.80 28.57 26.32
N GLU A 751 20.17 28.83 27.57
CA GLU A 751 21.54 28.64 28.08
C GLU A 751 22.05 27.21 27.87
N ASP A 752 21.23 26.22 28.26
CA ASP A 752 21.52 24.79 28.20
C ASP A 752 21.23 24.17 26.80
N CYS A 753 20.84 24.98 25.81
CA CYS A 753 20.54 24.52 24.45
C CYS A 753 21.80 24.46 23.57
N PRO A 754 22.17 23.31 23.00
CA PRO A 754 23.28 23.21 22.06
C PRO A 754 23.00 23.94 20.74
N ASP A 755 24.05 24.45 20.10
CA ASP A 755 23.91 25.26 18.88
C ASP A 755 23.20 24.50 17.75
N THR A 756 23.49 23.21 17.59
CA THR A 756 22.84 22.36 16.57
C THR A 756 21.33 22.24 16.78
N CYS A 757 20.88 22.16 18.04
CA CYS A 757 19.45 22.12 18.35
C CYS A 757 18.80 23.48 18.11
N TYR A 758 19.48 24.57 18.48
CA TYR A 758 18.97 25.92 18.24
C TYR A 758 18.89 26.27 16.75
N GLU A 759 19.85 25.84 15.93
CA GLU A 759 19.77 25.92 14.47
C GLU A 759 18.52 25.20 13.94
N MET A 760 18.17 24.07 14.53
CA MET A 760 16.94 23.36 14.16
C MET A 760 15.67 24.12 14.59
N MET A 761 15.66 24.73 15.78
CA MET A 761 14.56 25.63 16.19
C MET A 761 14.38 26.79 15.20
N LEU A 762 15.48 27.41 14.76
CA LEU A 762 15.44 28.48 13.77
C LEU A 762 14.88 28.01 12.41
N LYS A 763 15.21 26.79 11.97
CA LYS A 763 14.61 26.17 10.77
C LYS A 763 13.11 25.93 10.94
N CYS A 764 12.66 25.47 12.12
CA CYS A 764 11.24 25.34 12.42
C CYS A 764 10.50 26.68 12.35
N TRP A 765 11.16 27.78 12.74
CA TRP A 765 10.59 29.13 12.70
C TRP A 765 10.83 29.90 11.39
N ALA A 766 11.11 29.20 10.29
CA ALA A 766 11.17 29.83 8.97
C ALA A 766 9.84 30.52 8.63
N LYS A 767 9.92 31.73 8.08
CA LYS A 767 8.73 32.55 7.73
C LYS A 767 7.90 31.83 6.66
N GLU A 768 8.54 31.36 5.60
CA GLU A 768 7.89 30.56 4.56
C GLU A 768 7.68 29.11 5.03
N PRO A 769 6.43 28.58 5.03
CA PRO A 769 6.15 27.22 5.51
C PRO A 769 6.95 26.12 4.79
N GLU A 770 7.22 26.29 3.50
CA GLU A 770 7.93 25.30 2.68
C GLU A 770 9.43 25.18 3.03
N LYS A 771 10.00 26.18 3.70
CA LYS A 771 11.38 26.13 4.18
C LYS A 771 11.52 25.45 5.55
N ARG A 772 10.40 25.20 6.23
CA ARG A 772 10.41 24.47 7.50
C ARG A 772 10.66 22.99 7.23
N PRO A 773 11.44 22.29 8.08
CA PRO A 773 11.69 20.86 7.92
C PRO A 773 10.39 20.05 8.00
N THR A 774 10.45 18.79 7.57
CA THR A 774 9.41 17.80 7.87
C THR A 774 9.64 17.20 9.25
N PHE A 775 8.62 16.57 9.85
CA PHE A 775 8.83 15.83 11.10
C PHE A 775 9.76 14.62 10.93
N GLY A 776 9.86 14.07 9.71
CA GLY A 776 10.87 13.07 9.35
C GLY A 776 12.30 13.63 9.48
N ASP A 777 12.58 14.80 8.89
CA ASP A 777 13.89 15.45 9.00
C ASP A 777 14.25 15.77 10.45
N LEU A 778 13.27 16.22 11.23
CA LEU A 778 13.43 16.50 12.67
C LEU A 778 13.75 15.22 13.45
N PHE A 779 13.05 14.13 13.17
CA PHE A 779 13.29 12.83 13.81
C PHE A 779 14.70 12.33 13.50
N GLU A 780 15.12 12.35 12.24
CA GLU A 780 16.46 11.94 11.82
C GLU A 780 17.56 12.77 12.49
N HIS A 781 17.37 14.09 12.60
CA HIS A 781 18.31 14.97 13.27
C HIS A 781 18.54 14.60 14.74
N PHE A 782 17.46 14.34 15.50
CA PHE A 782 17.58 13.98 16.92
C PHE A 782 17.98 12.51 17.15
N CYS A 783 17.88 11.63 16.14
CA CYS A 783 18.26 10.21 16.23
C CYS A 783 19.68 9.85 15.79
N ALA A 784 20.42 10.75 15.12
CA ALA A 784 21.68 10.44 14.45
C ALA A 784 22.89 10.14 15.37
N ASP A 785 22.75 10.25 16.69
CA ASP A 785 23.87 10.12 17.63
C ASP A 785 23.92 8.71 18.30
N LYS A 786 25.13 8.22 18.55
CA LYS A 786 25.44 6.85 18.96
C LYS A 786 25.13 6.57 20.44
N GLU A 787 25.01 7.59 21.30
CA GLU A 787 24.60 7.44 22.71
C GLU A 787 23.10 7.12 22.87
N TYR A 788 22.31 7.27 21.82
CA TYR A 788 20.86 7.03 21.81
C TYR A 788 20.52 5.55 21.56
N ALA A 789 21.32 4.62 22.08
CA ALA A 789 21.15 3.17 21.86
C ALA A 789 19.82 2.60 22.41
N SER A 790 19.14 3.30 23.33
CA SER A 790 17.75 2.99 23.74
C SER A 790 16.70 3.36 22.69
N VAL A 791 17.08 4.10 21.64
CA VAL A 791 16.25 4.53 20.50
C VAL A 791 16.35 3.57 19.30
N LYS A 792 17.26 2.57 19.34
CA LYS A 792 17.33 1.51 18.32
C LYS A 792 16.07 0.63 18.26
N ASP A 793 15.17 0.76 19.23
CA ASP A 793 13.83 0.18 19.20
C ASP A 793 12.73 1.14 18.71
N ILE A 794 12.99 2.44 18.50
CA ILE A 794 12.03 3.38 17.88
C ILE A 794 11.98 3.22 16.36
N SER A 795 13.09 2.83 15.71
CA SER A 795 13.02 2.37 14.31
C SER A 795 12.18 1.09 14.17
N LYS A 796 12.06 0.27 15.23
CA LYS A 796 11.08 -0.83 15.33
C LYS A 796 9.66 -0.35 15.69
N LEU A 797 9.45 0.93 16.02
CA LEU A 797 8.14 1.53 16.32
C LEU A 797 7.45 2.13 15.08
N LYS A 798 8.17 2.36 13.97
CA LYS A 798 7.53 2.41 12.63
C LYS A 798 6.92 1.05 12.25
N THR A 799 7.36 -0.04 12.89
CA THR A 799 6.98 -1.43 12.57
C THR A 799 6.24 -2.17 13.70
N LYS A 800 6.09 -1.59 14.90
CA LYS A 800 5.32 -2.16 16.02
C LYS A 800 3.96 -1.49 16.15
N ARG A 801 3.01 -1.99 15.36
CA ARG A 801 1.68 -2.51 15.80
C ARG A 801 0.68 -2.47 14.63
N LYS A 802 0.37 -3.65 14.11
CA LYS A 802 -1.01 -4.14 14.16
C LYS A 802 -0.96 -5.45 14.96
N ARG A 803 -1.30 -5.35 16.24
CA ARG A 803 -1.61 -6.48 17.14
C ARG A 803 -3.11 -6.44 17.38
#